data_AF-A0A812ZIK1-F1
#
_entry.id   AF-A0A812ZIK1-F1
#
_cell.length_a   1.000
_cell.length_b   1.000
_cell.length_c   1.000
_cell.angle_alpha   90.00
_cell.angle_beta   90.00
_cell.angle_gamma   90.00
#
_symmetry.space_group_name_H-M   'P 1'
#
loop_
_entity.id
_entity.type
_entity.pdbx_description
1 polymer ?
#
loop_
_entity_poly.entity_id
_entity_poly.type
_entity_poly.pdbx_seq_one_letter_code
_entity_poly.pdbx_strand_id
1 'polypeptide(L)'
;MASCLMVGLTLALLGPGLASGAESCSSTAGSLMLQARRGLHKHAVSEVVTASMGLWTDDASAFQGGSCEYASASQGGLESPSATSKYLESRAVCLANPAIYGGGVACGSCWKAEREGQGSMVVQIIGSHGGSNNLDCFSDAFRTIAGADGGTFEVRLEPVECEVNGAGPVATIVDGDNAWYTRAIFSNLPHAVLAAWISVDGKATEMRRVSGATWEANLGGGGSVVGFKVSLEGGTEMAFRDCFSSWPVAKGSSCSTSGSGPSPGPSPSPTPTTPTPAPSPTTTKLTTTTVMATTTTTAPTPTPSPAECAAPGDDCRDAGCCQQAGQTCYEKDAFFAACRSSCVPGSVNPRDPEEFRTPWTCEIVGNTNPSPTPAPTPSPSPVRPVPSPGPGPSGAFRTSEVGSSKDRLFEFVRVLTNQPVSGSKARAVQSSGGAAGGIVSESQGYGLLLAGTLLAAMDSDSDFGRVSELTYELFLGWRRMCELSAAGGSCQDDEGFQCGGGQYPCLPHWKFGEDLTQVVGKGAAPDGDVDALLGMLLAVLALEGTSREPAWLGEVGQWAYDTCKQFYLSSTVASPSGQHQIVKLGSCWGGWGTQGQNPSYHAPGVYRLCRDYMASHDEKYGGSSTEGDGFARDWETLIATSYKMLAATQCPSTGLVPNWAQIFEDGRRLRAQTGFSGSGTPGAEFGAEASRTIWRVVVDFLLYPSEARPAADFLSPVAKHLGKKENSGRWASSLDVDGACLVETIHPGWQVNMFMAAPTFASLVCPAELEGGRQQELLDSAGRLLASKRIRDYYSGSWVAISTMTLNGDLAKAAANAKIGSAARSASAPVKLIS
;
A
#
# COMPACT_ATOMS: atom_id res chain seq x y z
N MET A 1 -16.25 41.62 0.25
CA MET A 1 -15.20 41.69 1.30
C MET A 1 -14.95 43.11 1.83
N ALA A 2 -15.93 44.03 1.84
CA ALA A 2 -15.73 45.39 2.37
C ALA A 2 -16.87 45.90 3.27
N SER A 3 -17.64 45.01 3.91
CA SER A 3 -18.70 45.45 4.86
C SER A 3 -18.84 44.58 6.12
N CYS A 4 -17.86 43.74 6.44
CA CYS A 4 -17.85 42.97 7.70
C CYS A 4 -16.72 43.34 8.68
N LEU A 5 -15.77 44.20 8.29
CA LEU A 5 -14.86 44.84 9.24
C LEU A 5 -15.49 46.16 9.68
N MET A 6 -16.27 46.16 10.76
CA MET A 6 -16.57 47.37 11.60
C MET A 6 -17.56 47.09 12.76
N VAL A 7 -17.65 45.87 13.30
CA VAL A 7 -18.49 45.60 14.51
C VAL A 7 -17.75 44.78 15.60
N GLY A 8 -16.47 44.45 15.39
CA GLY A 8 -15.69 43.61 16.31
C GLY A 8 -14.86 44.36 17.35
N LEU A 9 -15.21 45.61 17.71
CA LEU A 9 -14.42 46.40 18.67
C LEU A 9 -15.29 47.18 19.66
N THR A 10 -16.16 46.48 20.39
CA THR A 10 -16.66 46.86 21.72
C THR A 10 -17.62 45.77 22.19
N LEU A 11 -17.18 44.86 23.06
CA LEU A 11 -17.95 44.27 24.17
C LEU A 11 -17.09 43.18 24.84
N ALA A 12 -16.15 43.61 25.67
CA ALA A 12 -15.61 42.81 26.77
C ALA A 12 -15.96 43.60 28.02
N LEU A 13 -16.98 43.14 28.77
CA LEU A 13 -17.30 43.45 30.18
C LEU A 13 -18.78 43.10 30.43
N LEU A 14 -19.03 41.94 31.06
CA LEU A 14 -20.05 41.63 32.09
C LEU A 14 -20.35 40.11 32.12
N GLY A 15 -20.47 39.58 33.34
CA GLY A 15 -20.45 38.15 33.69
C GLY A 15 -21.70 37.32 33.34
N PRO A 16 -21.82 36.09 33.90
CA PRO A 16 -22.40 34.95 33.21
C PRO A 16 -23.92 34.84 33.42
N GLY A 17 -24.66 34.73 32.32
CA GLY A 17 -26.08 34.40 32.34
C GLY A 17 -26.64 34.28 30.92
N LEU A 18 -27.31 33.15 30.66
CA LEU A 18 -28.12 32.82 29.48
C LEU A 18 -27.36 32.34 28.23
N ALA A 19 -27.07 31.03 28.25
CA ALA A 19 -26.92 30.23 27.04
C ALA A 19 -28.31 29.97 26.41
N SER A 20 -28.59 30.61 25.27
CA SER A 20 -29.45 30.08 24.20
C SER A 20 -29.43 31.10 23.05
N GLY A 21 -28.83 30.71 21.91
CA GLY A 21 -28.76 31.59 20.73
C GLY A 21 -27.48 31.51 19.92
N ALA A 22 -26.83 30.35 19.84
CA ALA A 22 -25.65 30.13 18.99
C ALA A 22 -25.80 28.84 18.17
N GLU A 23 -26.87 28.73 17.38
CA GLU A 23 -27.10 27.58 16.47
C GLU A 23 -27.46 28.00 15.03
N SER A 24 -27.29 29.29 14.66
CA SER A 24 -27.75 29.80 13.36
C SER A 24 -26.65 30.30 12.40
N CYS A 25 -25.38 30.38 12.83
CA CYS A 25 -24.30 30.90 11.96
C CYS A 25 -23.25 29.86 11.50
N SER A 26 -23.40 28.57 11.86
CA SER A 26 -22.49 27.50 11.42
C SER A 26 -22.95 26.79 10.12
N SER A 27 -24.22 26.90 9.75
CA SER A 27 -24.78 26.20 8.58
C SER A 27 -24.50 26.90 7.24
N THR A 28 -24.20 28.20 7.26
CA THR A 28 -24.09 29.00 6.03
C THR A 28 -22.69 28.94 5.41
N ALA A 29 -21.61 28.79 6.20
CA ALA A 29 -20.24 28.70 5.68
C ALA A 29 -19.94 27.34 5.01
N GLY A 30 -20.49 26.24 5.56
CA GLY A 30 -20.43 24.91 4.94
C GLY A 30 -21.24 24.82 3.65
N SER A 31 -22.39 25.52 3.59
CA SER A 31 -23.21 25.59 2.38
C SER A 31 -22.56 26.45 1.27
N LEU A 32 -21.82 27.50 1.63
CA LEU A 32 -21.07 28.34 0.68
C LEU A 32 -19.80 27.66 0.14
N MET A 33 -19.09 26.82 0.94
CA MET A 33 -18.00 25.99 0.42
C MET A 33 -18.50 24.83 -0.44
N LEU A 34 -19.67 24.26 -0.14
CA LEU A 34 -20.33 23.28 -1.01
C LEU A 34 -20.87 23.93 -2.29
N GLN A 35 -21.28 25.21 -2.25
CA GLN A 35 -21.62 26.01 -3.44
C GLN A 35 -20.39 26.43 -4.24
N ALA A 36 -19.25 26.71 -3.60
CA ALA A 36 -17.98 26.98 -4.27
C ALA A 36 -17.37 25.71 -4.90
N ARG A 37 -17.50 24.54 -4.26
CA ARG A 37 -17.19 23.22 -4.86
C ARG A 37 -18.17 22.84 -5.98
N ARG A 38 -19.45 23.19 -5.85
CA ARG A 38 -20.43 23.10 -6.96
C ARG A 38 -20.05 24.04 -8.11
N GLY A 39 -19.39 25.17 -7.87
CA GLY A 39 -19.01 26.14 -8.90
C GLY A 39 -17.87 25.69 -9.81
N LEU A 40 -16.89 24.92 -9.31
CA LEU A 40 -15.80 24.39 -10.12
C LEU A 40 -16.16 23.12 -10.91
N HIS A 41 -17.11 22.31 -10.45
CA HIS A 41 -17.61 21.16 -11.22
C HIS A 41 -18.84 21.48 -12.10
N LYS A 42 -19.67 22.49 -11.76
CA LYS A 42 -20.79 22.92 -12.64
C LYS A 42 -20.33 23.55 -13.96
N HIS A 43 -19.07 23.93 -14.09
CA HIS A 43 -18.55 24.56 -15.31
C HIS A 43 -17.69 23.65 -16.17
N ALA A 44 -17.48 22.38 -15.79
CA ALA A 44 -16.62 21.47 -16.56
C ALA A 44 -17.29 20.20 -17.10
N VAL A 45 -18.51 19.83 -16.65
CA VAL A 45 -19.11 18.52 -16.98
C VAL A 45 -20.54 18.62 -17.56
N SER A 46 -21.01 19.81 -17.93
CA SER A 46 -22.27 19.98 -18.67
C SER A 46 -22.06 20.38 -20.13
N GLU A 47 -20.81 20.53 -20.56
CA GLU A 47 -20.46 20.97 -21.90
C GLU A 47 -19.77 19.84 -22.66
N VAL A 48 -20.04 19.80 -23.96
CA VAL A 48 -19.35 18.91 -24.87
C VAL A 48 -17.89 19.33 -24.94
N VAL A 49 -16.98 18.38 -24.68
CA VAL A 49 -15.53 18.64 -24.69
C VAL A 49 -14.83 17.79 -25.75
N THR A 50 -13.71 18.30 -26.26
CA THR A 50 -12.78 17.49 -27.06
C THR A 50 -11.79 16.81 -26.13
N ALA A 51 -11.53 15.52 -26.34
CA ALA A 51 -10.68 14.72 -25.49
C ALA A 51 -9.90 13.68 -26.32
N SER A 52 -8.72 13.30 -25.84
CA SER A 52 -7.95 12.21 -26.42
C SER A 52 -8.43 10.85 -25.89
N MET A 53 -8.64 9.89 -26.80
CA MET A 53 -9.08 8.54 -26.47
C MET A 53 -8.09 7.51 -27.03
N GLY A 54 -7.63 6.60 -26.17
CA GLY A 54 -6.77 5.47 -26.52
C GLY A 54 -7.42 4.11 -26.29
N LEU A 55 -6.73 3.07 -26.74
CA LEU A 55 -7.09 1.68 -26.47
C LEU A 55 -6.55 1.26 -25.09
N TRP A 56 -7.42 0.71 -24.25
CA TRP A 56 -7.04 0.15 -22.96
C TRP A 56 -6.61 -1.32 -23.05
N THR A 57 -7.57 -2.21 -23.31
CA THR A 57 -7.36 -3.66 -23.29
C THR A 57 -8.54 -4.37 -23.98
N ASP A 58 -8.35 -5.63 -24.34
CA ASP A 58 -9.39 -6.57 -24.78
C ASP A 58 -9.64 -7.70 -23.77
N ASP A 59 -8.89 -7.72 -22.66
CA ASP A 59 -9.07 -8.67 -21.57
C ASP A 59 -10.14 -8.19 -20.57
N ALA A 60 -11.31 -8.83 -20.59
CA ALA A 60 -12.40 -8.54 -19.67
C ALA A 60 -12.05 -8.83 -18.19
N SER A 61 -10.99 -9.60 -17.89
CA SER A 61 -10.50 -9.78 -16.53
C SER A 61 -10.02 -8.46 -15.91
N ALA A 62 -9.60 -7.50 -16.74
CA ALA A 62 -9.13 -6.19 -16.31
C ALA A 62 -10.20 -5.36 -15.56
N PHE A 63 -11.49 -5.67 -15.76
CA PHE A 63 -12.58 -5.05 -14.99
C PHE A 63 -12.44 -5.29 -13.48
N GLN A 64 -11.81 -6.41 -13.09
CA GLN A 64 -11.61 -6.78 -11.69
C GLN A 64 -10.56 -5.91 -10.97
N GLY A 65 -9.70 -5.24 -11.74
CA GLY A 65 -8.72 -4.27 -11.25
C GLY A 65 -9.16 -2.80 -11.42
N GLY A 66 -10.38 -2.55 -11.92
CA GLY A 66 -10.87 -1.20 -12.13
C GLY A 66 -10.99 -0.42 -10.83
N SER A 67 -10.45 0.80 -10.79
CA SER A 67 -10.39 1.59 -9.56
C SER A 67 -11.76 2.08 -9.05
N CYS A 68 -12.84 1.96 -9.82
CA CYS A 68 -14.21 2.17 -9.31
C CYS A 68 -14.76 0.96 -8.55
N GLU A 69 -14.09 -0.18 -8.55
CA GLU A 69 -14.39 -1.38 -7.74
C GLU A 69 -15.72 -2.11 -8.04
N TYR A 70 -16.52 -1.66 -9.03
CA TYR A 70 -17.81 -2.27 -9.38
C TYR A 70 -17.78 -3.78 -9.57
N ALA A 71 -16.71 -4.30 -10.19
CA ALA A 71 -16.52 -5.72 -10.48
C ALA A 71 -15.25 -6.28 -9.83
N SER A 72 -14.85 -5.77 -8.65
CA SER A 72 -13.57 -6.18 -8.04
C SER A 72 -13.51 -7.68 -7.76
N ALA A 73 -12.33 -8.29 -7.92
CA ALA A 73 -12.13 -9.73 -7.66
C ALA A 73 -12.57 -10.13 -6.24
N SER A 74 -12.36 -9.23 -5.26
CA SER A 74 -12.71 -9.43 -3.86
C SER A 74 -14.22 -9.53 -3.57
N GLN A 75 -15.06 -9.19 -4.55
CA GLN A 75 -16.52 -9.21 -4.49
C GLN A 75 -17.15 -10.19 -5.49
N GLY A 76 -16.35 -11.09 -6.09
CA GLY A 76 -16.84 -12.04 -7.10
C GLY A 76 -16.64 -11.60 -8.55
N GLY A 77 -15.86 -10.54 -8.80
CA GLY A 77 -15.57 -10.13 -10.16
C GLY A 77 -16.81 -9.59 -10.89
N LEU A 78 -17.04 -10.06 -12.10
CA LEU A 78 -18.27 -9.78 -12.86
C LEU A 78 -19.53 -10.42 -12.25
N GLU A 79 -19.39 -11.39 -11.35
CA GLU A 79 -20.52 -11.96 -10.58
C GLU A 79 -20.87 -11.13 -9.34
N SER A 80 -20.15 -10.02 -9.12
CA SER A 80 -20.39 -9.14 -7.98
C SER A 80 -21.79 -8.50 -8.04
N PRO A 81 -22.50 -8.40 -6.91
CA PRO A 81 -23.77 -7.67 -6.87
C PRO A 81 -23.65 -6.18 -7.20
N SER A 82 -22.45 -5.59 -7.22
CA SER A 82 -22.22 -4.22 -7.71
C SER A 82 -21.89 -4.13 -9.21
N ALA A 83 -21.64 -5.26 -9.89
CA ALA A 83 -21.33 -5.32 -11.33
C ALA A 83 -22.62 -5.31 -12.17
N THR A 84 -23.53 -4.38 -11.87
CA THR A 84 -24.89 -4.35 -12.44
C THR A 84 -25.00 -3.60 -13.76
N SER A 85 -23.94 -2.90 -14.15
CA SER A 85 -23.92 -2.06 -15.33
C SER A 85 -23.92 -2.89 -16.60
N LYS A 86 -24.90 -2.66 -17.47
CA LYS A 86 -24.94 -3.30 -18.80
C LYS A 86 -23.77 -2.91 -19.70
N TYR A 87 -23.06 -1.81 -19.37
CA TYR A 87 -21.84 -1.40 -20.06
C TYR A 87 -20.66 -2.33 -19.76
N LEU A 88 -20.61 -2.99 -18.58
CA LEU A 88 -19.61 -4.03 -18.29
C LEU A 88 -19.83 -5.26 -19.17
N GLU A 89 -21.09 -5.66 -19.36
CA GLU A 89 -21.46 -6.80 -20.23
C GLU A 89 -21.20 -6.50 -21.71
N SER A 90 -21.61 -5.32 -22.19
CA SER A 90 -21.38 -4.89 -23.57
C SER A 90 -19.95 -4.40 -23.83
N ARG A 91 -19.10 -4.39 -22.80
CA ARG A 91 -17.71 -3.91 -22.83
C ARG A 91 -17.57 -2.47 -23.34
N ALA A 92 -18.63 -1.68 -23.13
CA ALA A 92 -18.70 -0.27 -23.46
C ALA A 92 -18.20 0.59 -22.29
N VAL A 93 -16.95 0.39 -21.89
CA VAL A 93 -16.35 0.99 -20.68
C VAL A 93 -14.99 1.61 -20.97
N CYS A 94 -14.63 2.63 -20.20
CA CYS A 94 -13.33 3.28 -20.27
C CYS A 94 -12.76 3.55 -18.88
N LEU A 95 -11.43 3.69 -18.85
CA LEU A 95 -10.71 4.32 -17.76
C LEU A 95 -10.53 5.80 -18.08
N ALA A 96 -10.63 6.65 -17.07
CA ALA A 96 -10.39 8.08 -17.19
C ALA A 96 -9.01 8.46 -16.64
N ASN A 97 -8.40 9.52 -17.14
CA ASN A 97 -7.22 10.06 -16.49
C ASN A 97 -7.56 10.68 -15.13
N PRO A 98 -6.58 10.99 -14.26
CA PRO A 98 -6.85 11.48 -12.92
C PRO A 98 -7.68 12.78 -12.87
N ALA A 99 -7.54 13.65 -13.88
CA ALA A 99 -8.28 14.91 -13.97
C ALA A 99 -9.78 14.70 -14.20
N ILE A 100 -10.15 13.76 -15.08
CA ILE A 100 -11.56 13.38 -15.32
C ILE A 100 -12.07 12.47 -14.20
N TYR A 101 -11.24 11.52 -13.75
CA TYR A 101 -11.59 10.56 -12.71
C TYR A 101 -11.93 11.22 -11.37
N GLY A 102 -11.23 12.30 -11.01
CA GLY A 102 -11.56 13.16 -9.87
C GLY A 102 -11.57 12.42 -8.52
N GLY A 103 -10.68 11.44 -8.33
CA GLY A 103 -10.65 10.60 -7.13
C GLY A 103 -11.86 9.69 -6.95
N GLY A 104 -12.55 9.34 -8.06
CA GLY A 104 -13.74 8.48 -8.07
C GLY A 104 -15.05 9.24 -8.19
N VAL A 105 -15.02 10.57 -8.30
CA VAL A 105 -16.23 11.39 -8.55
C VAL A 105 -16.89 11.00 -9.87
N ALA A 106 -16.11 10.70 -10.91
CA ALA A 106 -16.63 10.28 -12.21
C ALA A 106 -17.04 8.80 -12.28
N CYS A 107 -16.84 8.01 -11.21
CA CYS A 107 -17.18 6.59 -11.24
C CYS A 107 -18.67 6.37 -11.52
N GLY A 108 -18.93 5.57 -12.55
CA GLY A 108 -20.28 5.25 -12.99
C GLY A 108 -20.94 6.32 -13.88
N SER A 109 -20.25 7.42 -14.20
CA SER A 109 -20.73 8.40 -15.19
C SER A 109 -20.67 7.84 -16.61
N CYS A 110 -21.61 8.26 -17.47
CA CYS A 110 -21.67 7.86 -18.87
C CYS A 110 -21.47 9.04 -19.82
N TRP A 111 -20.73 8.79 -20.89
CA TRP A 111 -20.39 9.80 -21.89
C TRP A 111 -20.64 9.20 -23.26
N LYS A 112 -21.32 9.94 -24.13
CA LYS A 112 -21.36 9.64 -25.55
C LYS A 112 -20.05 10.14 -26.17
N ALA A 113 -19.19 9.20 -26.54
CA ALA A 113 -17.98 9.48 -27.30
C ALA A 113 -18.27 9.38 -28.79
N GLU A 114 -17.79 10.35 -29.57
CA GLU A 114 -18.01 10.42 -31.00
C GLU A 114 -16.76 10.92 -31.72
N ARG A 115 -16.37 10.21 -32.78
CA ARG A 115 -15.35 10.67 -33.72
C ARG A 115 -16.03 10.97 -35.05
N GLU A 116 -15.98 12.24 -35.46
CA GLU A 116 -16.67 12.73 -36.64
C GLU A 116 -16.32 11.89 -37.88
N GLY A 117 -17.35 11.40 -38.57
CA GLY A 117 -17.21 10.56 -39.77
C GLY A 117 -16.71 9.13 -39.53
N GLN A 118 -16.62 8.66 -38.29
CA GLN A 118 -16.19 7.29 -37.95
C GLN A 118 -17.27 6.54 -37.17
N GLY A 119 -17.40 6.81 -35.87
CA GLY A 119 -18.35 6.09 -35.03
C GLY A 119 -18.61 6.77 -33.70
N SER A 120 -19.63 6.28 -33.00
CA SER A 120 -20.07 6.80 -31.71
C SER A 120 -20.59 5.69 -30.81
N MET A 121 -20.31 5.80 -29.52
CA MET A 121 -20.80 4.88 -28.49
C MET A 121 -20.93 5.60 -27.15
N VAL A 122 -21.91 5.19 -26.33
CA VAL A 122 -21.98 5.58 -24.92
C VAL A 122 -21.09 4.66 -24.11
N VAL A 123 -20.14 5.24 -23.37
CA VAL A 123 -19.19 4.52 -22.52
C VAL A 123 -19.36 4.89 -21.06
N GLN A 124 -19.16 3.94 -20.17
CA GLN A 124 -19.16 4.18 -18.72
C GLN A 124 -17.74 4.23 -18.16
N ILE A 125 -17.48 5.17 -17.25
CA ILE A 125 -16.20 5.26 -16.52
C ILE A 125 -16.19 4.23 -15.39
N ILE A 126 -15.26 3.27 -15.47
CA ILE A 126 -15.12 2.18 -14.49
C ILE A 126 -13.78 2.21 -13.72
N GLY A 127 -12.93 3.19 -13.99
CA GLY A 127 -11.71 3.38 -13.24
C GLY A 127 -10.83 4.49 -13.79
N SER A 128 -9.60 4.52 -13.28
CA SER A 128 -8.57 5.48 -13.66
C SER A 128 -7.38 4.79 -14.30
N HIS A 129 -6.69 5.49 -15.20
CA HIS A 129 -5.38 5.10 -15.72
C HIS A 129 -4.35 6.23 -15.50
N GLY A 130 -3.06 5.90 -15.58
CA GLY A 130 -1.95 6.86 -15.48
C GLY A 130 -1.43 7.38 -16.82
N GLY A 131 -2.13 7.11 -17.92
CA GLY A 131 -1.74 7.52 -19.27
C GLY A 131 -2.02 8.99 -19.57
N SER A 132 -1.53 9.46 -20.72
CA SER A 132 -1.72 10.84 -21.20
C SER A 132 -3.08 11.08 -21.88
N ASN A 133 -3.77 10.02 -22.29
CA ASN A 133 -5.10 10.14 -22.91
C ASN A 133 -6.12 10.61 -21.87
N ASN A 134 -7.19 11.29 -22.30
CA ASN A 134 -8.31 11.61 -21.42
C ASN A 134 -9.09 10.36 -21.04
N LEU A 135 -9.31 9.46 -22.00
CA LEU A 135 -9.93 8.16 -21.80
C LEU A 135 -9.08 7.05 -22.44
N ASP A 136 -8.93 5.92 -21.76
CA ASP A 136 -8.48 4.67 -22.37
C ASP A 136 -9.66 3.68 -22.34
N CYS A 137 -10.18 3.34 -23.51
CA CYS A 137 -11.41 2.58 -23.67
C CYS A 137 -11.15 1.11 -23.99
N PHE A 138 -12.03 0.23 -23.51
CA PHE A 138 -11.98 -1.19 -23.84
C PHE A 138 -12.07 -1.40 -25.36
N SER A 139 -11.44 -2.45 -25.87
CA SER A 139 -11.23 -2.66 -27.32
C SER A 139 -12.50 -2.56 -28.15
N ASP A 140 -13.62 -3.14 -27.69
CA ASP A 140 -14.90 -3.11 -28.39
C ASP A 140 -15.45 -1.67 -28.50
N ALA A 141 -15.34 -0.88 -27.42
CA ALA A 141 -15.73 0.53 -27.42
C ALA A 141 -14.78 1.37 -28.30
N PHE A 142 -13.48 1.16 -28.12
CA PHE A 142 -12.44 1.88 -28.87
C PHE A 142 -12.60 1.68 -30.37
N ARG A 143 -12.70 0.44 -30.85
CA ARG A 143 -12.87 0.12 -32.27
C ARG A 143 -14.15 0.75 -32.84
N THR A 144 -15.24 0.71 -32.08
CA THR A 144 -16.52 1.27 -32.52
C THR A 144 -16.45 2.78 -32.69
N ILE A 145 -15.80 3.50 -31.77
CA ILE A 145 -15.70 4.96 -31.81
C ILE A 145 -14.61 5.41 -32.79
N ALA A 146 -13.42 4.80 -32.70
CA ALA A 146 -12.24 5.23 -33.44
C ALA A 146 -12.21 4.75 -34.90
N GLY A 147 -12.85 3.61 -35.20
CA GLY A 147 -12.73 2.93 -36.50
C GLY A 147 -11.34 2.33 -36.72
N ALA A 148 -10.60 2.03 -35.65
CA ALA A 148 -9.21 1.57 -35.69
C ALA A 148 -8.93 0.52 -34.60
N ASP A 149 -7.89 -0.29 -34.81
CA ASP A 149 -7.45 -1.34 -33.87
C ASP A 149 -6.43 -0.86 -32.82
N GLY A 150 -5.98 0.40 -32.90
CA GLY A 150 -5.09 1.02 -31.92
C GLY A 150 -4.80 2.49 -32.25
N GLY A 151 -4.03 3.15 -31.38
CA GLY A 151 -3.67 4.57 -31.49
C GLY A 151 -4.42 5.47 -30.52
N THR A 152 -4.12 6.77 -30.59
CA THR A 152 -4.82 7.82 -29.84
C THR A 152 -5.56 8.72 -30.82
N PHE A 153 -6.83 8.99 -30.56
CA PHE A 153 -7.67 9.83 -31.40
C PHE A 153 -8.36 10.92 -30.60
N GLU A 154 -8.52 12.10 -31.21
CA GLU A 154 -9.43 13.10 -30.66
C GLU A 154 -10.88 12.66 -30.88
N VAL A 155 -11.66 12.74 -29.80
CA VAL A 155 -13.08 12.43 -29.77
C VAL A 155 -13.84 13.57 -29.09
N ARG A 156 -15.08 13.75 -29.51
CA ARG A 156 -16.06 14.59 -28.85
C ARG A 156 -16.71 13.78 -27.73
N LEU A 157 -16.64 14.27 -26.50
CA LEU A 157 -17.30 13.67 -25.35
C LEU A 157 -18.49 14.52 -24.92
N GLU A 158 -19.67 13.92 -24.92
CA GLU A 158 -20.91 14.51 -24.46
C GLU A 158 -21.41 13.76 -23.22
N PRO A 159 -21.56 14.42 -22.05
CA PRO A 159 -22.16 13.81 -20.87
C PRO A 159 -23.60 13.34 -21.17
N VAL A 160 -23.93 12.10 -20.85
CA VAL A 160 -25.27 11.52 -21.07
C VAL A 160 -25.71 10.69 -19.87
N GLU A 161 -27.02 10.47 -19.75
CA GLU A 161 -27.53 9.53 -18.74
C GLU A 161 -27.08 8.10 -19.06
N CYS A 162 -26.62 7.36 -18.05
CA CYS A 162 -26.41 5.93 -18.17
C CYS A 162 -27.74 5.21 -18.37
N GLU A 163 -27.79 4.28 -19.32
CA GLU A 163 -28.91 3.34 -19.37
C GLU A 163 -28.81 2.36 -18.19
N VAL A 164 -29.88 2.33 -17.41
CA VAL A 164 -30.03 1.44 -16.26
C VAL A 164 -30.85 0.20 -16.64
N ASN A 165 -30.53 -0.93 -16.01
CA ASN A 165 -31.30 -2.16 -16.16
C ASN A 165 -32.62 -2.10 -15.36
N GLY A 166 -33.59 -2.95 -15.71
CA GLY A 166 -34.93 -2.97 -15.09
C GLY A 166 -34.97 -3.43 -13.62
N ALA A 167 -33.85 -3.85 -13.02
CA ALA A 167 -33.78 -4.27 -11.62
C ALA A 167 -33.77 -3.08 -10.64
N GLY A 168 -33.60 -1.85 -11.14
CA GLY A 168 -33.53 -0.64 -10.31
C GLY A 168 -32.15 -0.46 -9.65
N PRO A 169 -31.92 0.66 -8.95
CA PRO A 169 -30.62 0.97 -8.36
C PRO A 169 -30.26 -0.08 -7.31
N VAL A 170 -28.97 -0.41 -7.22
CA VAL A 170 -28.46 -1.45 -6.31
C VAL A 170 -27.46 -0.86 -5.32
N ALA A 171 -27.65 -1.14 -4.04
CA ALA A 171 -26.69 -0.87 -2.98
C ALA A 171 -26.07 -2.19 -2.53
N THR A 172 -24.75 -2.30 -2.60
CA THR A 172 -23.99 -3.52 -2.27
C THR A 172 -23.03 -3.25 -1.12
N ILE A 173 -23.12 -4.04 -0.06
CA ILE A 173 -22.20 -3.98 1.07
C ILE A 173 -20.91 -4.70 0.69
N VAL A 174 -19.83 -3.94 0.58
CA VAL A 174 -18.51 -4.48 0.21
C VAL A 174 -17.62 -4.78 1.41
N ASP A 175 -17.92 -4.17 2.57
CA ASP A 175 -17.44 -4.61 3.89
C ASP A 175 -18.63 -4.77 4.84
N GLY A 176 -19.00 -6.03 5.11
CA GLY A 176 -20.09 -6.39 6.01
C GLY A 176 -19.62 -6.94 7.35
N ASP A 177 -20.53 -7.62 8.05
CA ASP A 177 -20.30 -8.34 9.30
C ASP A 177 -19.80 -7.47 10.48
N ASN A 178 -19.88 -6.13 10.32
CA ASN A 178 -19.43 -5.16 11.31
C ASN A 178 -20.53 -4.13 11.63
N ALA A 179 -20.99 -4.13 12.87
CA ALA A 179 -22.06 -3.25 13.33
C ALA A 179 -21.63 -1.77 13.40
N TRP A 180 -20.34 -1.50 13.54
CA TRP A 180 -19.79 -0.18 13.82
C TRP A 180 -19.23 0.52 12.58
N TYR A 181 -18.95 -0.23 11.52
CA TYR A 181 -18.35 0.27 10.30
C TYR A 181 -18.85 -0.52 9.09
N THR A 182 -19.05 0.16 7.97
CA THR A 182 -19.38 -0.49 6.70
C THR A 182 -18.77 0.23 5.52
N ARG A 183 -18.60 -0.51 4.41
CA ARG A 183 -18.43 0.06 3.08
C ARG A 183 -19.51 -0.43 2.14
N ALA A 184 -19.97 0.46 1.26
CA ALA A 184 -20.95 0.15 0.23
C ALA A 184 -20.59 0.75 -1.14
N ILE A 185 -21.03 0.08 -2.20
CA ILE A 185 -21.02 0.58 -3.58
C ILE A 185 -22.47 0.73 -4.05
N PHE A 186 -22.74 1.81 -4.77
CA PHE A 186 -24.03 2.06 -5.41
C PHE A 186 -23.89 1.94 -6.92
N SER A 187 -24.73 1.12 -7.54
CA SER A 187 -24.65 0.76 -8.96
C SER A 187 -26.03 0.75 -9.62
N ASN A 188 -26.08 0.57 -10.93
CA ASN A 188 -27.28 0.70 -11.75
C ASN A 188 -27.99 2.06 -11.60
N LEU A 189 -27.22 3.15 -11.68
CA LEU A 189 -27.69 4.52 -11.54
C LEU A 189 -27.54 5.28 -12.86
N PRO A 190 -28.45 6.23 -13.18
CA PRO A 190 -28.38 7.01 -14.41
C PRO A 190 -27.24 8.04 -14.42
N HIS A 191 -26.67 8.35 -13.24
CA HIS A 191 -25.65 9.37 -13.03
C HIS A 191 -24.70 8.95 -11.91
N ALA A 192 -23.50 9.50 -11.88
CA ALA A 192 -22.52 9.24 -10.82
C ALA A 192 -23.03 9.73 -9.45
N VAL A 193 -22.70 9.01 -8.38
CA VAL A 193 -23.06 9.41 -7.01
C VAL A 193 -22.17 10.56 -6.57
N LEU A 194 -22.74 11.65 -6.06
CA LEU A 194 -22.01 12.79 -5.48
C LEU A 194 -21.94 12.76 -3.95
N ALA A 195 -22.97 12.22 -3.30
CA ALA A 195 -23.02 12.06 -1.85
C ALA A 195 -23.90 10.85 -1.49
N ALA A 196 -23.60 10.20 -0.38
CA ALA A 196 -24.34 9.05 0.10
C ALA A 196 -24.60 9.14 1.61
N TRP A 197 -25.70 8.57 2.06
CA TRP A 197 -26.10 8.42 3.45
C TRP A 197 -26.58 7.01 3.68
N ILE A 198 -26.31 6.49 4.86
CA ILE A 198 -26.90 5.27 5.39
C ILE A 198 -27.75 5.64 6.60
N SER A 199 -28.95 5.08 6.69
CA SER A 199 -29.88 5.28 7.80
C SER A 199 -30.06 3.95 8.52
N VAL A 200 -29.71 3.90 9.82
CA VAL A 200 -29.94 2.74 10.69
C VAL A 200 -30.90 3.16 11.79
N ASP A 201 -32.06 2.50 11.89
CA ASP A 201 -33.15 2.80 12.83
C ASP A 201 -33.55 4.29 12.85
N GLY A 202 -33.59 4.91 11.67
CA GLY A 202 -33.94 6.31 11.47
C GLY A 202 -32.81 7.31 11.71
N LYS A 203 -31.63 6.87 12.18
CA LYS A 203 -30.44 7.72 12.30
C LYS A 203 -29.66 7.70 10.98
N ALA A 204 -29.73 8.82 10.25
CA ALA A 204 -28.95 9.02 9.04
C ALA A 204 -27.50 9.45 9.35
N THR A 205 -26.54 8.72 8.79
CA THR A 205 -25.11 9.01 8.84
C THR A 205 -24.63 9.28 7.41
N GLU A 206 -23.97 10.42 7.20
CA GLU A 206 -23.33 10.73 5.93
C GLU A 206 -22.14 9.79 5.70
N MET A 207 -22.07 9.22 4.51
CA MET A 207 -20.99 8.33 4.10
C MET A 207 -19.88 9.12 3.43
N ARG A 208 -18.63 8.74 3.70
CA ARG A 208 -17.44 9.32 3.09
C ARG A 208 -16.98 8.47 1.92
N ARG A 209 -16.68 9.07 0.77
CA ARG A 209 -16.03 8.33 -0.33
C ARG A 209 -14.59 8.00 0.06
N VAL A 210 -14.21 6.73 -0.06
CA VAL A 210 -12.87 6.22 0.28
C VAL A 210 -11.97 6.20 -0.95
N SER A 211 -12.44 5.55 -2.00
CA SER A 211 -11.78 5.36 -3.30
C SER A 211 -12.85 4.97 -4.32
N GLY A 212 -12.74 5.47 -5.55
CA GLY A 212 -13.63 5.08 -6.64
C GLY A 212 -15.12 5.25 -6.33
N ALA A 213 -15.89 4.18 -6.51
CA ALA A 213 -17.32 4.14 -6.19
C ALA A 213 -17.63 3.67 -4.76
N THR A 214 -16.61 3.48 -3.91
CA THR A 214 -16.74 2.91 -2.57
C THR A 214 -16.94 3.99 -1.49
N TRP A 215 -18.00 3.84 -0.71
CA TRP A 215 -18.43 4.75 0.35
C TRP A 215 -18.36 4.07 1.71
N GLU A 216 -17.88 4.74 2.75
CA GLU A 216 -17.81 4.21 4.10
C GLU A 216 -18.63 5.01 5.11
N ALA A 217 -19.05 4.35 6.20
CA ALA A 217 -19.64 5.03 7.35
C ALA A 217 -19.31 4.32 8.67
N ASN A 218 -19.20 5.13 9.73
CA ASN A 218 -19.13 4.66 11.11
C ASN A 218 -20.53 4.72 11.74
N LEU A 219 -21.06 3.58 12.16
CA LEU A 219 -22.49 3.40 12.44
C LEU A 219 -22.86 3.37 13.93
N GLY A 220 -21.89 3.35 14.83
CA GLY A 220 -22.15 3.48 16.28
C GLY A 220 -22.93 2.30 16.92
N GLY A 221 -23.23 1.24 16.17
CA GLY A 221 -23.89 0.04 16.67
C GLY A 221 -24.81 -0.65 15.65
N GLY A 222 -25.36 -1.79 16.04
CA GLY A 222 -26.34 -2.55 15.27
C GLY A 222 -27.72 -1.88 15.20
N GLY A 223 -28.61 -2.42 14.36
CA GLY A 223 -29.96 -1.91 14.21
C GLY A 223 -30.88 -2.82 13.40
N SER A 224 -32.12 -2.40 13.17
CA SER A 224 -33.19 -3.24 12.60
C SER A 224 -33.81 -2.73 11.30
N VAL A 225 -33.71 -1.43 11.00
CA VAL A 225 -34.17 -0.86 9.73
C VAL A 225 -33.03 -0.11 9.09
N VAL A 226 -32.53 -0.62 7.96
CA VAL A 226 -31.42 -0.02 7.23
C VAL A 226 -31.91 0.49 5.88
N GLY A 227 -31.56 1.72 5.55
CA GLY A 227 -31.76 2.27 4.22
C GLY A 227 -30.59 3.12 3.77
N PHE A 228 -30.56 3.45 2.49
CA PHE A 228 -29.58 4.37 1.93
C PHE A 228 -30.26 5.55 1.25
N LYS A 229 -29.54 6.65 1.14
CA LYS A 229 -29.90 7.76 0.26
C LYS A 229 -28.65 8.16 -0.51
N VAL A 230 -28.78 8.41 -1.80
CA VAL A 230 -27.71 8.96 -2.63
C VAL A 230 -28.19 10.22 -3.33
N SER A 231 -27.30 11.19 -3.47
CA SER A 231 -27.47 12.33 -4.36
C SER A 231 -26.60 12.09 -5.58
N LEU A 232 -27.19 12.16 -6.76
CA LEU A 232 -26.50 11.96 -8.03
C LEU A 232 -26.08 13.28 -8.65
N GLU A 233 -25.16 13.19 -9.61
CA GLU A 233 -24.91 14.26 -10.56
C GLU A 233 -26.21 14.68 -11.27
N GLY A 234 -26.37 15.98 -11.53
CA GLY A 234 -27.65 16.56 -11.96
C GLY A 234 -28.64 16.87 -10.83
N GLY A 235 -28.36 16.45 -9.59
CA GLY A 235 -29.12 16.83 -8.39
C GLY A 235 -30.29 15.92 -8.03
N THR A 236 -30.48 14.82 -8.75
CA THR A 236 -31.49 13.80 -8.44
C THR A 236 -31.10 13.06 -7.15
N GLU A 237 -32.04 12.90 -6.22
CA GLU A 237 -31.86 12.04 -5.04
C GLU A 237 -32.55 10.69 -5.25
N MET A 238 -31.91 9.61 -4.80
CA MET A 238 -32.48 8.27 -4.80
C MET A 238 -32.40 7.67 -3.39
N ALA A 239 -33.45 6.99 -2.97
CA ALA A 239 -33.53 6.35 -1.66
C ALA A 239 -33.71 4.85 -1.80
N PHE A 240 -32.99 4.09 -0.99
CA PHE A 240 -33.06 2.65 -0.82
C PHE A 240 -33.74 2.38 0.53
N ARG A 241 -35.08 2.34 0.54
CA ARG A 241 -35.86 2.15 1.78
C ARG A 241 -35.91 0.67 2.14
N ASP A 242 -35.89 0.39 3.45
CA ASP A 242 -36.04 -0.97 3.99
C ASP A 242 -35.10 -2.00 3.34
N CYS A 243 -33.88 -1.55 3.04
CA CYS A 243 -32.85 -2.28 2.29
C CYS A 243 -32.39 -3.54 3.05
N PHE A 244 -32.19 -3.42 4.36
CA PHE A 244 -31.92 -4.56 5.24
C PHE A 244 -32.77 -4.47 6.50
N SER A 245 -33.31 -5.63 6.93
CA SER A 245 -34.12 -5.77 8.15
C SER A 245 -33.30 -6.06 9.41
N SER A 246 -31.96 -5.99 9.31
CA SER A 246 -31.03 -6.12 10.40
C SER A 246 -29.68 -5.51 10.00
N TRP A 247 -28.96 -4.98 10.98
CA TRP A 247 -27.59 -4.49 10.84
C TRP A 247 -26.72 -5.05 11.97
N PRO A 248 -25.51 -5.56 11.69
CA PRO A 248 -24.86 -5.65 10.39
C PRO A 248 -25.42 -6.75 9.47
N VAL A 249 -25.06 -6.69 8.19
CA VAL A 249 -25.30 -7.75 7.20
C VAL A 249 -23.98 -8.27 6.65
N ALA A 250 -24.00 -9.48 6.08
CA ALA A 250 -22.80 -10.12 5.53
C ALA A 250 -22.20 -9.32 4.37
N LYS A 251 -20.88 -9.42 4.19
CA LYS A 251 -20.22 -8.93 2.98
C LYS A 251 -20.87 -9.52 1.72
N GLY A 252 -21.07 -8.69 0.70
CA GLY A 252 -21.76 -9.05 -0.54
C GLY A 252 -23.29 -8.96 -0.45
N SER A 253 -23.87 -8.64 0.71
CA SER A 253 -25.31 -8.38 0.80
C SER A 253 -25.68 -7.16 -0.04
N SER A 254 -26.72 -7.29 -0.86
CA SER A 254 -27.20 -6.21 -1.72
C SER A 254 -28.71 -6.05 -1.64
N CYS A 255 -29.19 -4.83 -1.91
CA CYS A 255 -30.62 -4.56 -2.06
C CYS A 255 -30.88 -3.70 -3.30
N SER A 256 -32.11 -3.80 -3.81
CA SER A 256 -32.64 -2.99 -4.90
C SER A 256 -34.01 -2.44 -4.54
N THR A 257 -34.34 -1.22 -4.98
CA THR A 257 -35.72 -0.71 -4.83
C THR A 257 -36.59 -1.15 -5.99
N SER A 258 -37.41 -2.18 -5.76
CA SER A 258 -38.50 -2.50 -6.68
C SER A 258 -39.67 -1.51 -6.48
N GLY A 259 -39.60 -0.36 -7.18
CA GLY A 259 -40.76 0.44 -7.59
C GLY A 259 -41.16 1.65 -6.73
N SER A 260 -40.80 2.87 -7.20
CA SER A 260 -41.71 4.02 -7.45
C SER A 260 -40.90 5.26 -7.82
N GLY A 261 -41.13 5.79 -9.03
CA GLY A 261 -40.50 7.02 -9.54
C GLY A 261 -40.95 8.29 -8.81
N PRO A 262 -40.34 9.45 -9.12
CA PRO A 262 -40.62 10.72 -8.45
C PRO A 262 -42.06 11.21 -8.69
N SER A 263 -42.73 11.60 -7.60
CA SER A 263 -44.12 12.08 -7.56
C SER A 263 -44.24 13.57 -7.94
N PRO A 264 -45.12 13.97 -8.88
CA PRO A 264 -45.55 15.36 -9.05
C PRO A 264 -46.80 15.69 -8.21
N GLY A 265 -46.87 16.92 -7.67
CA GLY A 265 -47.96 17.46 -6.84
C GLY A 265 -49.32 17.69 -7.57
N PRO A 266 -50.35 18.24 -6.87
CA PRO A 266 -51.73 17.77 -6.97
C PRO A 266 -52.68 18.51 -7.95
N SER A 267 -53.77 17.80 -8.31
CA SER A 267 -55.15 18.27 -8.64
C SER A 267 -55.56 18.37 -10.13
N PRO A 268 -56.85 18.16 -10.53
CA PRO A 268 -57.89 17.25 -10.03
C PRO A 268 -58.46 16.29 -11.10
N SER A 269 -59.21 15.29 -10.61
CA SER A 269 -59.97 14.23 -11.30
C SER A 269 -61.12 14.76 -12.20
N PRO A 270 -61.69 13.96 -13.14
CA PRO A 270 -62.69 12.94 -12.75
C PRO A 270 -62.57 11.56 -13.44
N THR A 271 -62.58 10.51 -12.62
CA THR A 271 -63.52 9.35 -12.52
C THR A 271 -64.32 8.86 -13.76
N PRO A 272 -64.82 7.59 -13.79
CA PRO A 272 -64.16 6.28 -13.79
C PRO A 272 -64.71 5.33 -14.90
N THR A 273 -64.03 4.21 -15.20
CA THR A 273 -64.72 2.98 -15.63
C THR A 273 -63.87 1.73 -15.35
N THR A 274 -64.50 0.78 -14.67
CA THR A 274 -64.01 -0.55 -14.23
C THR A 274 -64.71 -1.65 -15.07
N PRO A 275 -64.43 -2.96 -14.93
CA PRO A 275 -63.20 -3.71 -15.20
C PRO A 275 -63.44 -4.99 -16.07
N THR A 276 -62.41 -5.86 -16.16
CA THR A 276 -62.47 -7.36 -16.12
C THR A 276 -62.23 -8.09 -17.46
N PRO A 277 -61.66 -9.34 -17.50
CA PRO A 277 -60.71 -10.03 -16.60
C PRO A 277 -59.44 -10.59 -17.29
N ALA A 278 -58.49 -10.98 -16.44
CA ALA A 278 -57.40 -11.93 -16.71
C ALA A 278 -57.88 -13.39 -16.93
N PRO A 279 -56.94 -14.28 -17.29
CA PRO A 279 -56.87 -15.58 -16.62
C PRO A 279 -55.48 -15.83 -16.01
N SER A 280 -55.49 -16.26 -14.75
CA SER A 280 -54.42 -17.05 -14.10
C SER A 280 -54.84 -18.55 -14.11
N PRO A 281 -54.17 -19.46 -13.39
CA PRO A 281 -52.97 -20.19 -13.79
C PRO A 281 -53.24 -21.72 -13.76
N THR A 282 -52.25 -22.55 -14.10
CA THR A 282 -52.28 -23.96 -13.68
C THR A 282 -50.92 -24.38 -13.14
N THR A 283 -50.95 -24.69 -11.86
CA THR A 283 -49.97 -25.35 -10.99
C THR A 283 -49.46 -26.69 -11.53
N THR A 284 -48.18 -27.02 -11.33
CA THR A 284 -47.81 -28.36 -10.85
C THR A 284 -46.61 -28.32 -9.90
N LYS A 285 -46.86 -29.02 -8.79
CA LYS A 285 -46.17 -29.31 -7.54
C LYS A 285 -44.69 -29.71 -7.60
N LEU A 286 -44.01 -29.28 -6.53
CA LEU A 286 -42.74 -29.67 -5.92
C LEU A 286 -42.54 -31.20 -5.78
N THR A 287 -41.31 -31.68 -5.96
CA THR A 287 -40.80 -32.87 -5.24
C THR A 287 -39.30 -32.77 -4.98
N THR A 288 -38.97 -32.90 -3.70
CA THR A 288 -37.64 -32.95 -3.08
C THR A 288 -36.89 -34.24 -3.45
N THR A 289 -35.58 -34.19 -3.74
CA THR A 289 -34.71 -35.38 -3.60
C THR A 289 -33.27 -35.01 -3.22
N THR A 290 -32.75 -35.87 -2.35
CA THR A 290 -31.58 -35.82 -1.46
C THR A 290 -30.21 -35.97 -2.14
N VAL A 291 -29.21 -35.40 -1.46
CA VAL A 291 -27.75 -35.49 -1.61
C VAL A 291 -27.21 -36.93 -1.76
N MET A 292 -26.19 -37.12 -2.61
CA MET A 292 -25.09 -38.05 -2.35
C MET A 292 -23.74 -37.54 -2.89
N ALA A 293 -22.71 -37.77 -2.08
CA ALA A 293 -21.31 -37.48 -2.31
C ALA A 293 -20.64 -38.57 -3.17
N THR A 294 -19.65 -38.18 -3.98
CA THR A 294 -18.70 -39.11 -4.61
C THR A 294 -17.27 -38.56 -4.56
N THR A 295 -16.41 -39.39 -4.00
CA THR A 295 -14.95 -39.31 -3.90
C THR A 295 -14.30 -39.52 -5.27
N THR A 296 -13.20 -38.83 -5.56
CA THR A 296 -12.27 -39.20 -6.64
C THR A 296 -10.80 -39.05 -6.22
N THR A 297 -10.02 -40.03 -6.68
CA THR A 297 -8.66 -40.40 -6.30
C THR A 297 -7.62 -39.83 -7.28
N THR A 298 -6.39 -39.62 -6.79
CA THR A 298 -5.17 -39.10 -7.42
C THR A 298 -4.48 -40.03 -8.44
N ALA A 299 -3.88 -39.45 -9.51
CA ALA A 299 -2.73 -39.96 -10.32
C ALA A 299 -2.16 -38.83 -11.27
N PRO A 300 -0.92 -38.94 -11.82
CA PRO A 300 0.08 -37.85 -11.96
C PRO A 300 0.09 -37.03 -13.27
N THR A 301 0.73 -35.84 -13.24
CA THR A 301 0.84 -34.86 -14.35
C THR A 301 2.06 -35.10 -15.27
N PRO A 302 1.92 -35.01 -16.62
CA PRO A 302 3.01 -34.99 -17.60
C PRO A 302 3.41 -33.57 -18.06
N THR A 303 4.54 -33.49 -18.78
CA THR A 303 5.25 -32.36 -19.43
C THR A 303 4.35 -31.35 -20.20
N PRO A 304 4.70 -30.03 -20.28
CA PRO A 304 3.85 -29.02 -20.95
C PRO A 304 3.71 -29.22 -22.46
N SER A 305 2.53 -28.85 -22.98
CA SER A 305 2.08 -29.05 -24.36
C SER A 305 2.33 -27.79 -25.22
N PRO A 306 2.45 -27.88 -26.57
CA PRO A 306 2.89 -26.78 -27.45
C PRO A 306 1.98 -25.53 -27.54
N ALA A 307 0.86 -25.47 -26.82
CA ALA A 307 -0.14 -24.41 -26.93
C ALA A 307 0.16 -23.15 -26.09
N GLU A 308 1.19 -23.16 -25.25
CA GLU A 308 1.53 -22.07 -24.32
C GLU A 308 2.75 -21.23 -24.73
N CYS A 309 3.44 -21.58 -25.82
CA CYS A 309 4.53 -20.77 -26.37
C CYS A 309 4.01 -19.69 -27.32
N ALA A 310 4.77 -18.62 -27.53
CA ALA A 310 4.40 -17.54 -28.44
C ALA A 310 4.58 -17.92 -29.92
N ALA A 311 3.69 -17.43 -30.79
CA ALA A 311 3.80 -17.64 -32.22
C ALA A 311 4.91 -16.75 -32.84
N PRO A 312 5.36 -17.02 -34.07
CA PRO A 312 6.39 -16.20 -34.73
C PRO A 312 5.96 -14.74 -34.85
N GLY A 313 6.79 -13.82 -34.36
CA GLY A 313 6.51 -12.38 -34.42
C GLY A 313 5.64 -11.83 -33.28
N ASP A 314 4.97 -12.69 -32.51
CA ASP A 314 4.18 -12.27 -31.33
C ASP A 314 5.10 -11.96 -30.14
N ASP A 315 4.56 -11.16 -29.20
CA ASP A 315 5.30 -10.83 -27.99
C ASP A 315 5.50 -12.07 -27.13
N CYS A 316 6.74 -12.52 -27.04
CA CYS A 316 7.11 -13.73 -26.34
C CYS A 316 7.71 -13.48 -24.96
N ARG A 317 7.66 -12.23 -24.45
CA ARG A 317 8.23 -11.86 -23.15
C ARG A 317 7.61 -12.60 -21.97
N ASP A 318 6.30 -12.82 -22.00
CA ASP A 318 5.60 -13.53 -20.93
C ASP A 318 5.67 -15.06 -21.11
N ALA A 319 5.61 -15.53 -22.37
CA ALA A 319 5.64 -16.96 -22.69
C ALA A 319 7.03 -17.57 -22.53
N GLY A 320 8.08 -16.82 -22.85
CA GLY A 320 9.48 -17.26 -22.74
C GLY A 320 9.81 -18.52 -23.56
N CYS A 321 9.04 -18.82 -24.60
CA CYS A 321 9.31 -19.90 -25.55
C CYS A 321 8.57 -19.67 -26.87
N CYS A 322 9.01 -20.34 -27.94
CA CYS A 322 8.46 -20.17 -29.29
C CYS A 322 7.80 -21.46 -29.80
N GLN A 323 6.63 -21.32 -30.44
CA GLN A 323 5.87 -22.46 -30.99
C GLN A 323 6.61 -23.16 -32.14
N GLN A 324 7.35 -22.40 -32.95
CA GLN A 324 8.09 -22.94 -34.09
C GLN A 324 9.50 -23.40 -33.68
N ALA A 325 9.79 -24.67 -33.94
CA ALA A 325 11.12 -25.24 -33.74
C ALA A 325 12.18 -24.47 -34.54
N GLY A 326 13.29 -24.13 -33.88
CA GLY A 326 14.38 -23.33 -34.48
C GLY A 326 14.20 -21.82 -34.35
N GLN A 327 13.12 -21.33 -33.71
CA GLN A 327 13.00 -19.94 -33.31
C GLN A 327 13.35 -19.73 -31.85
N THR A 328 13.87 -18.54 -31.55
CA THR A 328 14.20 -18.10 -30.21
C THR A 328 13.52 -16.76 -29.96
N CYS A 329 13.03 -16.57 -28.74
CA CYS A 329 12.40 -15.34 -28.35
C CYS A 329 13.50 -14.30 -28.11
N TYR A 330 13.61 -13.31 -29.01
CA TYR A 330 14.63 -12.28 -28.95
C TYR A 330 13.99 -10.95 -28.58
N GLU A 331 14.55 -10.28 -27.58
CA GLU A 331 14.15 -8.95 -27.15
C GLU A 331 14.50 -7.92 -28.23
N LYS A 332 13.54 -7.05 -28.50
CA LYS A 332 13.75 -5.84 -29.27
C LYS A 332 14.14 -4.71 -28.33
N ASP A 333 13.31 -4.48 -27.31
CA ASP A 333 13.52 -3.52 -26.24
C ASP A 333 12.69 -3.93 -25.00
N ALA A 334 12.73 -3.11 -23.95
CA ALA A 334 12.05 -3.40 -22.69
C ALA A 334 10.53 -3.64 -22.82
N PHE A 335 9.93 -3.24 -23.95
CA PHE A 335 8.50 -3.31 -24.20
C PHE A 335 8.11 -4.37 -25.25
N PHE A 336 9.07 -5.08 -25.86
CA PHE A 336 8.74 -6.08 -26.88
C PHE A 336 9.86 -7.12 -27.09
N ALA A 337 9.51 -8.41 -27.16
CA ALA A 337 10.38 -9.48 -27.66
C ALA A 337 9.61 -10.35 -28.64
N ALA A 338 10.23 -10.89 -29.69
CA ALA A 338 9.52 -11.75 -30.62
C ALA A 338 10.27 -13.03 -30.96
N CYS A 339 9.49 -14.06 -31.27
CA CYS A 339 10.01 -15.33 -31.78
C CYS A 339 10.57 -15.16 -33.19
N ARG A 340 11.90 -15.29 -33.32
CA ARG A 340 12.64 -15.15 -34.59
C ARG A 340 13.68 -16.25 -34.73
N SER A 341 13.98 -16.61 -35.98
CA SER A 341 15.05 -17.59 -36.28
C SER A 341 16.45 -17.02 -36.10
N SER A 342 16.60 -15.69 -36.17
CA SER A 342 17.85 -14.97 -35.94
C SER A 342 17.57 -13.52 -35.58
N CYS A 343 18.45 -12.92 -34.77
CA CYS A 343 18.39 -11.51 -34.41
C CYS A 343 19.79 -10.89 -34.51
N VAL A 344 19.88 -9.66 -35.04
CA VAL A 344 21.14 -8.90 -35.16
C VAL A 344 21.07 -7.69 -34.21
N PRO A 345 21.88 -7.63 -33.14
CA PRO A 345 21.86 -6.51 -32.19
C PRO A 345 22.07 -5.16 -32.90
N GLY A 346 21.31 -4.16 -32.49
CA GLY A 346 21.34 -2.82 -33.09
C GLY A 346 20.58 -2.69 -34.42
N SER A 347 20.06 -3.78 -34.98
CA SER A 347 19.26 -3.70 -36.20
C SER A 347 17.93 -3.01 -35.91
N VAL A 348 17.54 -2.09 -36.79
CA VAL A 348 16.24 -1.41 -36.76
C VAL A 348 15.46 -1.93 -37.95
N ASN A 349 14.22 -2.35 -37.76
CA ASN A 349 13.37 -2.74 -38.88
C ASN A 349 12.73 -1.48 -39.48
N PRO A 350 13.09 -1.07 -40.71
CA PRO A 350 12.58 0.18 -41.30
C PRO A 350 11.08 0.13 -41.62
N ARG A 351 10.49 -1.07 -41.58
CA ARG A 351 9.06 -1.29 -41.80
C ARG A 351 8.23 -1.16 -40.53
N ASP A 352 8.86 -1.08 -39.36
CA ASP A 352 8.15 -0.73 -38.15
C ASP A 352 7.69 0.74 -38.26
N PRO A 353 6.54 1.11 -37.65
CA PRO A 353 6.13 2.51 -37.53
C PRO A 353 7.28 3.35 -36.97
N GLU A 354 7.40 4.61 -37.40
CA GLU A 354 8.59 5.43 -37.16
C GLU A 354 8.92 5.56 -35.67
N GLU A 355 7.89 5.66 -34.83
CA GLU A 355 7.95 5.70 -33.37
C GLU A 355 8.46 4.39 -32.73
N PHE A 356 8.35 3.26 -33.43
CA PHE A 356 8.81 1.94 -32.98
C PHE A 356 9.99 1.42 -33.78
N ARG A 357 10.67 2.26 -34.56
CA ARG A 357 11.95 1.93 -35.22
C ARG A 357 13.11 1.93 -34.21
N THR A 358 12.92 1.25 -33.10
CA THR A 358 13.90 1.05 -32.04
C THR A 358 14.86 -0.09 -32.41
N PRO A 359 16.15 0.02 -32.05
CA PRO A 359 17.15 -1.01 -32.32
C PRO A 359 16.87 -2.25 -31.48
N TRP A 360 16.95 -3.43 -32.09
CA TRP A 360 16.79 -4.69 -31.38
C TRP A 360 18.00 -4.96 -30.47
N THR A 361 17.78 -5.23 -29.19
CA THR A 361 18.83 -5.68 -28.26
C THR A 361 19.28 -7.12 -28.58
N CYS A 362 18.34 -7.94 -29.09
CA CYS A 362 18.51 -9.35 -29.41
C CYS A 362 18.91 -10.23 -28.22
N GLU A 363 18.56 -9.81 -27.00
CA GLU A 363 18.71 -10.65 -25.81
C GLU A 363 17.65 -11.74 -25.79
N ILE A 364 18.00 -12.97 -25.36
CA ILE A 364 17.06 -14.09 -25.43
C ILE A 364 16.12 -14.06 -24.21
N VAL A 365 14.81 -14.07 -24.43
CA VAL A 365 13.80 -14.08 -23.38
C VAL A 365 13.24 -15.48 -23.21
N GLY A 366 13.53 -16.12 -22.08
CA GLY A 366 13.05 -17.47 -21.77
C GLY A 366 13.75 -18.61 -22.53
N ASN A 367 14.84 -19.11 -21.95
CA ASN A 367 15.19 -20.53 -21.94
C ASN A 367 16.46 -20.72 -21.09
N THR A 368 16.32 -21.42 -19.95
CA THR A 368 17.43 -22.13 -19.31
C THR A 368 17.17 -23.64 -19.39
N ASN A 369 17.45 -24.26 -20.55
CA ASN A 369 18.03 -25.61 -20.64
C ASN A 369 18.50 -25.98 -22.07
N PRO A 370 19.40 -26.97 -22.20
CA PRO A 370 20.69 -26.83 -22.89
C PRO A 370 20.59 -26.87 -24.41
N SER A 371 21.49 -26.12 -25.06
CA SER A 371 21.69 -26.17 -26.50
C SER A 371 22.03 -27.60 -26.99
N PRO A 372 21.52 -28.04 -28.16
CA PRO A 372 21.90 -29.32 -28.74
C PRO A 372 23.40 -29.35 -29.03
N THR A 373 24.02 -30.45 -28.62
CA THR A 373 25.40 -30.83 -28.86
C THR A 373 25.86 -30.54 -30.30
N PRO A 374 26.88 -29.68 -30.52
CA PRO A 374 27.71 -29.77 -31.72
C PRO A 374 28.59 -31.02 -31.62
N ALA A 375 28.72 -31.76 -32.73
CA ALA A 375 29.65 -32.89 -32.84
C ALA A 375 31.08 -32.51 -32.38
N PRO A 376 31.87 -33.48 -31.89
CA PRO A 376 32.91 -33.25 -30.91
C PRO A 376 34.13 -32.54 -31.53
N THR A 377 34.59 -31.48 -30.88
CA THR A 377 35.94 -30.93 -31.07
C THR A 377 36.51 -30.68 -29.66
N PRO A 378 37.76 -31.06 -29.38
CA PRO A 378 38.16 -31.49 -28.04
C PRO A 378 38.18 -30.38 -26.99
N SER A 379 37.77 -30.79 -25.79
CA SER A 379 37.60 -30.05 -24.54
C SER A 379 38.79 -29.14 -24.14
N PRO A 380 38.52 -27.93 -23.62
CA PRO A 380 39.33 -27.33 -22.57
C PRO A 380 38.62 -27.48 -21.20
N SER A 381 39.44 -27.64 -20.15
CA SER A 381 39.10 -28.03 -18.77
C SER A 381 38.13 -27.09 -18.00
N PRO A 382 37.47 -27.57 -16.92
CA PRO A 382 36.42 -26.85 -16.21
C PRO A 382 36.92 -25.67 -15.37
N VAL A 383 36.16 -24.57 -15.39
CA VAL A 383 36.29 -23.45 -14.43
C VAL A 383 35.45 -23.77 -13.18
N ARG A 384 36.04 -23.54 -12.00
CA ARG A 384 35.49 -23.86 -10.67
C ARG A 384 34.37 -22.87 -10.25
N PRO A 385 33.32 -23.29 -9.52
CA PRO A 385 32.29 -22.38 -8.99
C PRO A 385 32.90 -21.31 -8.05
N VAL A 386 32.42 -20.07 -8.13
CA VAL A 386 32.73 -19.01 -7.16
C VAL A 386 32.07 -19.39 -5.83
N PRO A 387 32.79 -19.38 -4.69
CA PRO A 387 32.20 -19.71 -3.39
C PRO A 387 31.18 -18.64 -2.97
N SER A 388 29.96 -19.04 -2.63
CA SER A 388 29.00 -18.15 -1.93
C SER A 388 29.63 -17.66 -0.62
N PRO A 389 29.53 -16.37 -0.28
CA PRO A 389 30.08 -15.87 0.95
C PRO A 389 29.30 -16.42 2.15
N GLY A 390 29.96 -17.22 2.98
CA GLY A 390 29.42 -17.65 4.28
C GLY A 390 29.26 -16.50 5.29
N PRO A 391 29.00 -16.80 6.57
CA PRO A 391 28.79 -15.79 7.60
C PRO A 391 29.86 -14.70 7.60
N GLY A 392 29.43 -13.44 7.67
CA GLY A 392 30.31 -12.29 7.79
C GLY A 392 30.99 -12.21 9.17
N PRO A 393 31.85 -11.19 9.41
CA PRO A 393 32.54 -10.99 10.69
C PRO A 393 31.59 -10.87 11.90
N SER A 394 30.33 -10.48 11.68
CA SER A 394 29.26 -10.42 12.68
C SER A 394 28.57 -11.76 12.95
N GLY A 395 28.91 -12.83 12.24
CA GLY A 395 28.20 -14.11 12.28
C GLY A 395 26.90 -14.14 11.47
N ALA A 396 26.50 -13.02 10.85
CA ALA A 396 25.32 -12.94 9.99
C ALA A 396 25.56 -13.57 8.60
N PHE A 397 24.58 -14.31 8.10
CA PHE A 397 24.58 -14.86 6.73
C PHE A 397 24.25 -13.76 5.71
N ARG A 398 24.77 -13.90 4.49
CA ARG A 398 24.52 -12.99 3.36
C ARG A 398 24.54 -13.75 2.04
N THR A 399 24.00 -13.17 0.99
CA THR A 399 24.04 -13.76 -0.35
C THR A 399 24.24 -12.68 -1.42
N SER A 400 25.07 -12.96 -2.41
CA SER A 400 25.24 -12.12 -3.60
C SER A 400 24.21 -12.45 -4.69
N GLU A 401 23.47 -13.55 -4.55
CA GLU A 401 22.44 -13.97 -5.52
C GLU A 401 21.32 -12.92 -5.68
N VAL A 402 21.15 -12.07 -4.67
CA VAL A 402 20.10 -11.03 -4.63
C VAL A 402 20.38 -9.84 -5.56
N GLY A 403 21.64 -9.69 -6.01
CA GLY A 403 22.06 -8.63 -6.92
C GLY A 403 22.49 -7.33 -6.22
N SER A 404 22.57 -6.25 -7.01
CA SER A 404 23.13 -4.96 -6.59
C SER A 404 22.12 -4.11 -5.84
N SER A 405 22.41 -3.80 -4.58
CA SER A 405 21.66 -2.84 -3.76
C SER A 405 21.61 -1.44 -4.35
N LYS A 406 22.70 -1.00 -5.00
CA LYS A 406 22.76 0.30 -5.67
C LYS A 406 21.79 0.36 -6.84
N ASP A 407 21.74 -0.69 -7.65
CA ASP A 407 20.84 -0.74 -8.80
C ASP A 407 19.38 -0.79 -8.35
N ARG A 408 19.09 -1.51 -7.25
CA ARG A 408 17.76 -1.51 -6.63
C ARG A 408 17.35 -0.15 -6.08
N LEU A 409 18.26 0.60 -5.45
CA LEU A 409 17.96 1.97 -5.02
C LEU A 409 17.63 2.86 -6.22
N PHE A 410 18.41 2.80 -7.30
CA PHE A 410 18.12 3.61 -8.48
C PHE A 410 16.86 3.19 -9.23
N GLU A 411 16.54 1.89 -9.25
CA GLU A 411 15.26 1.38 -9.74
C GLU A 411 14.09 1.90 -8.87
N PHE A 412 14.21 1.84 -7.55
CA PHE A 412 13.24 2.37 -6.59
C PHE A 412 12.98 3.85 -6.82
N VAL A 413 14.04 4.66 -6.87
CA VAL A 413 13.95 6.12 -7.08
C VAL A 413 13.28 6.43 -8.40
N ARG A 414 13.68 5.76 -9.49
CA ARG A 414 13.10 5.97 -10.81
C ARG A 414 11.60 5.68 -10.84
N VAL A 415 11.15 4.64 -10.15
CA VAL A 415 9.75 4.18 -10.20
C VAL A 415 8.87 4.96 -9.22
N LEU A 416 9.34 5.17 -7.99
CA LEU A 416 8.51 5.67 -6.88
C LEU A 416 8.75 7.14 -6.56
N THR A 417 9.69 7.83 -7.21
CA THR A 417 9.94 9.27 -6.97
C THR A 417 9.87 10.10 -8.25
N ASN A 418 9.02 9.67 -9.19
CA ASN A 418 8.90 10.25 -10.52
C ASN A 418 8.09 11.57 -10.56
N GLN A 419 7.46 11.97 -9.45
CA GLN A 419 6.74 13.23 -9.33
C GLN A 419 7.60 14.27 -8.59
N PRO A 420 7.99 15.38 -9.24
CA PRO A 420 8.78 16.43 -8.58
C PRO A 420 7.93 17.22 -7.58
N VAL A 421 8.54 17.60 -6.45
CA VAL A 421 7.92 18.55 -5.51
C VAL A 421 8.15 19.97 -6.03
N SER A 422 7.08 20.64 -6.43
CA SER A 422 7.15 21.95 -7.10
C SER A 422 7.94 22.99 -6.27
N GLY A 423 8.91 23.64 -6.92
CA GLY A 423 9.73 24.69 -6.30
C GLY A 423 10.72 24.21 -5.23
N SER A 424 10.95 22.89 -5.11
CA SER A 424 11.81 22.30 -4.08
C SER A 424 12.80 21.29 -4.66
N LYS A 425 13.90 21.05 -3.94
CA LYS A 425 14.78 19.90 -4.16
C LYS A 425 14.30 18.64 -3.45
N ALA A 426 13.21 18.74 -2.69
CA ALA A 426 12.62 17.61 -1.99
C ALA A 426 12.20 16.52 -2.98
N ARG A 427 12.52 15.28 -2.63
CA ARG A 427 12.09 14.09 -3.34
C ARG A 427 11.07 13.35 -2.49
N ALA A 428 9.86 13.24 -3.02
CA ALA A 428 8.77 12.49 -2.39
C ALA A 428 8.73 11.05 -2.91
N VAL A 429 8.47 10.10 -2.02
CA VAL A 429 8.19 8.72 -2.39
C VAL A 429 6.69 8.54 -2.52
N GLN A 430 6.23 8.19 -3.71
CA GLN A 430 4.84 7.93 -4.03
C GLN A 430 4.44 6.55 -3.50
N SER A 431 3.26 6.51 -2.91
CA SER A 431 2.64 5.29 -2.42
C SER A 431 1.27 5.07 -3.07
N SER A 432 0.92 3.80 -3.26
CA SER A 432 -0.28 3.39 -4.00
C SER A 432 -0.93 2.18 -3.35
N GLY A 433 -2.26 2.08 -3.46
CA GLY A 433 -3.05 0.95 -2.95
C GLY A 433 -3.63 1.20 -1.55
N GLY A 434 -4.89 0.81 -1.36
CA GLY A 434 -5.59 0.89 -0.07
C GLY A 434 -5.53 2.26 0.61
N ALA A 435 -5.27 2.27 1.92
CA ALA A 435 -5.14 3.50 2.70
C ALA A 435 -3.88 4.33 2.35
N ALA A 436 -2.92 3.76 1.61
CA ALA A 436 -1.61 4.34 1.35
C ALA A 436 -1.52 5.19 0.07
N GLY A 437 -2.60 5.42 -0.70
CA GLY A 437 -2.51 6.28 -1.90
C GLY A 437 -2.09 7.72 -1.59
N GLY A 438 -1.06 8.26 -2.27
CA GLY A 438 -0.51 9.60 -2.03
C GLY A 438 0.97 9.56 -1.65
N ILE A 439 1.35 10.33 -0.64
CA ILE A 439 2.65 10.21 0.04
C ILE A 439 2.37 9.89 1.50
N VAL A 440 2.91 8.77 1.98
CA VAL A 440 2.80 8.37 3.39
C VAL A 440 4.15 8.39 4.09
N SER A 441 4.18 8.60 5.41
CA SER A 441 5.43 8.58 6.19
C SER A 441 6.18 7.27 6.04
N GLU A 442 5.47 6.14 5.93
CA GLU A 442 6.04 4.82 5.62
C GLU A 442 6.86 4.85 4.32
N SER A 443 6.28 5.36 3.23
CA SER A 443 6.93 5.41 1.92
C SER A 443 8.16 6.32 1.90
N GLN A 444 8.07 7.49 2.53
CA GLN A 444 9.19 8.41 2.65
C GLN A 444 10.29 7.82 3.53
N GLY A 445 9.90 7.13 4.62
CA GLY A 445 10.78 6.37 5.49
C GLY A 445 11.55 5.29 4.75
N TYR A 446 10.88 4.49 3.89
CA TYR A 446 11.54 3.50 3.04
C TYR A 446 12.59 4.12 2.10
N GLY A 447 12.29 5.26 1.49
CA GLY A 447 13.27 5.98 0.66
C GLY A 447 14.52 6.37 1.45
N LEU A 448 14.32 7.02 2.61
CA LEU A 448 15.41 7.44 3.51
C LEU A 448 16.22 6.25 4.04
N LEU A 449 15.55 5.18 4.44
CA LEU A 449 16.15 3.93 4.87
C LEU A 449 17.10 3.38 3.81
N LEU A 450 16.63 3.23 2.56
CA LEU A 450 17.41 2.68 1.46
C LEU A 450 18.61 3.57 1.13
N ALA A 451 18.39 4.87 0.93
CA ALA A 451 19.45 5.79 0.54
C ALA A 451 20.50 5.98 1.66
N GLY A 452 20.04 6.17 2.90
CA GLY A 452 20.91 6.36 4.06
C GLY A 452 21.74 5.12 4.41
N THR A 453 21.14 3.93 4.35
CA THR A 453 21.86 2.67 4.56
C THR A 453 22.92 2.45 3.49
N LEU A 454 22.57 2.65 2.21
CA LEU A 454 23.52 2.46 1.11
C LEU A 454 24.68 3.45 1.23
N LEU A 455 24.38 4.72 1.50
CA LEU A 455 25.39 5.76 1.70
C LEU A 455 26.37 5.39 2.83
N ALA A 456 25.85 4.90 3.95
CA ALA A 456 26.65 4.46 5.09
C ALA A 456 27.51 3.22 4.78
N ALA A 457 27.03 2.32 3.91
CA ALA A 457 27.74 1.11 3.49
C ALA A 457 28.79 1.36 2.38
N MET A 458 28.74 2.50 1.69
CA MET A 458 29.65 2.81 0.58
C MET A 458 31.07 3.16 1.07
N ASP A 459 32.07 2.59 0.38
CA ASP A 459 33.49 2.94 0.55
C ASP A 459 33.92 3.92 -0.56
N SER A 460 34.86 3.55 -1.42
CA SER A 460 35.32 4.35 -2.57
C SER A 460 34.54 4.05 -3.87
N ASP A 461 33.23 4.30 -3.88
CA ASP A 461 32.36 4.16 -5.05
C ASP A 461 32.16 5.52 -5.77
N SER A 462 32.19 5.52 -7.10
CA SER A 462 32.02 6.72 -7.93
C SER A 462 30.66 7.39 -7.79
N ASP A 463 29.62 6.64 -7.42
CA ASP A 463 28.26 7.14 -7.21
C ASP A 463 28.05 7.73 -5.80
N PHE A 464 29.08 7.77 -4.94
CA PHE A 464 28.94 8.25 -3.55
C PHE A 464 28.30 9.65 -3.51
N GLY A 465 28.75 10.58 -4.37
CA GLY A 465 28.18 11.92 -4.43
C GLY A 465 26.70 11.92 -4.83
N ARG A 466 26.32 11.07 -5.78
CA ARG A 466 24.93 10.92 -6.25
C ARG A 466 24.02 10.33 -5.18
N VAL A 467 24.49 9.30 -4.47
CA VAL A 467 23.74 8.69 -3.36
C VAL A 467 23.65 9.67 -2.18
N SER A 468 24.71 10.43 -1.91
CA SER A 468 24.72 11.49 -0.88
C SER A 468 23.69 12.58 -1.16
N GLU A 469 23.63 13.08 -2.40
CA GLU A 469 22.63 14.07 -2.82
C GLU A 469 21.21 13.50 -2.72
N LEU A 470 21.00 12.28 -3.22
CA LEU A 470 19.71 11.58 -3.15
C LEU A 470 19.23 11.40 -1.70
N THR A 471 20.10 11.00 -0.77
CA THR A 471 19.76 10.88 0.66
C THR A 471 19.27 12.22 1.21
N TYR A 472 19.93 13.32 0.84
CA TYR A 472 19.49 14.64 1.28
C TYR A 472 18.18 15.09 0.62
N GLU A 473 17.95 14.82 -0.67
CA GLU A 473 16.68 15.11 -1.34
C GLU A 473 15.50 14.38 -0.66
N LEU A 474 15.70 13.12 -0.26
CA LEU A 474 14.71 12.33 0.46
C LEU A 474 14.49 12.86 1.89
N PHE A 475 15.55 13.33 2.56
CA PHE A 475 15.41 14.03 3.84
C PHE A 475 14.63 15.32 3.69
N LEU A 476 14.85 16.10 2.63
CA LEU A 476 14.07 17.31 2.35
C LEU A 476 12.59 16.98 2.09
N GLY A 477 12.27 15.79 1.54
CA GLY A 477 10.91 15.26 1.48
C GLY A 477 10.30 15.04 2.86
N TRP A 478 11.02 14.35 3.76
CA TRP A 478 10.62 14.16 5.15
C TRP A 478 10.42 15.49 5.89
N ARG A 479 11.39 16.40 5.75
CA ARG A 479 11.34 17.76 6.31
C ARG A 479 10.09 18.50 5.84
N ARG A 480 9.79 18.42 4.54
CA ARG A 480 8.60 19.04 3.96
C ARG A 480 7.30 18.47 4.53
N MET A 481 7.24 17.17 4.77
CA MET A 481 6.11 16.53 5.45
C MET A 481 5.93 17.09 6.88
N CYS A 482 7.02 17.26 7.63
CA CYS A 482 7.00 17.88 8.96
C CYS A 482 6.55 19.36 8.92
N GLU A 483 7.07 20.15 7.98
CA GLU A 483 6.67 21.55 7.76
C GLU A 483 5.16 21.68 7.53
N LEU A 484 4.59 20.84 6.68
CA LEU A 484 3.15 20.80 6.41
C LEU A 484 2.33 20.36 7.63
N SER A 485 2.92 19.54 8.51
CA SER A 485 2.27 19.02 9.71
C SER A 485 2.22 20.02 10.86
N ALA A 486 2.92 21.16 10.76
CA ALA A 486 2.78 22.25 11.72
C ALA A 486 1.36 22.84 11.72
N ALA A 487 0.65 22.73 10.58
CA ALA A 487 -0.75 23.11 10.49
C ALA A 487 -1.66 21.95 10.91
N GLY A 488 -2.43 22.14 11.99
CA GLY A 488 -3.63 21.32 12.23
C GLY A 488 -3.53 20.16 13.22
N GLY A 489 -2.79 20.32 14.33
CA GLY A 489 -2.85 19.45 15.51
C GLY A 489 -2.24 18.06 15.29
N SER A 490 -0.98 17.91 15.67
CA SER A 490 -0.17 16.69 15.46
C SER A 490 -0.27 15.63 16.55
N CYS A 491 -0.87 15.96 17.71
CA CYS A 491 -0.82 15.16 18.93
C CYS A 491 0.61 14.78 19.35
N GLN A 492 1.58 15.63 19.01
CA GLN A 492 2.93 15.54 19.52
C GLN A 492 3.03 16.43 20.74
N ASP A 493 3.69 15.93 21.77
CA ASP A 493 3.93 16.64 23.03
C ASP A 493 4.90 17.79 22.76
N ASP A 494 4.48 18.98 23.17
CA ASP A 494 5.27 20.19 23.07
C ASP A 494 5.90 20.47 24.43
N GLU A 495 7.08 19.91 24.66
CA GLU A 495 7.90 20.17 25.86
C GLU A 495 8.85 21.35 25.65
N GLY A 496 8.48 22.31 24.79
CA GLY A 496 9.33 23.46 24.43
C GLY A 496 10.44 23.10 23.45
N PHE A 497 10.23 22.04 22.65
CA PHE A 497 11.19 21.51 21.70
C PHE A 497 10.47 21.02 20.44
N GLN A 498 11.00 21.41 19.27
CA GLN A 498 10.47 21.11 17.93
C GLN A 498 11.60 21.18 16.90
N CYS A 499 11.41 20.51 15.76
CA CYS A 499 12.37 20.47 14.66
C CYS A 499 12.42 21.80 13.90
N GLY A 500 13.50 21.98 13.11
CA GLY A 500 13.70 23.21 12.33
C GLY A 500 13.94 24.44 13.21
N GLY A 501 14.59 24.26 14.36
CA GLY A 501 14.83 25.34 15.33
C GLY A 501 13.57 25.77 16.07
N GLY A 502 12.70 24.81 16.41
CA GLY A 502 11.49 25.08 17.18
C GLY A 502 10.26 25.46 16.35
N GLN A 503 10.23 25.13 15.04
CA GLN A 503 9.20 25.61 14.12
C GLN A 503 8.18 24.54 13.72
N TYR A 504 8.58 23.27 13.73
CA TYR A 504 7.81 22.19 13.14
C TYR A 504 7.79 20.95 14.04
N PRO A 505 6.69 20.17 14.04
CA PRO A 505 6.72 18.85 14.66
C PRO A 505 7.84 18.00 14.04
N CYS A 506 8.48 17.16 14.83
CA CYS A 506 9.58 16.32 14.36
C CYS A 506 9.14 15.02 13.70
N LEU A 507 7.88 14.66 13.87
CA LEU A 507 7.25 13.53 13.18
C LEU A 507 6.20 14.07 12.20
N PRO A 508 6.22 13.68 10.92
CA PRO A 508 5.23 14.12 9.98
C PRO A 508 3.88 13.45 10.29
N HIS A 509 2.81 14.10 9.87
CA HIS A 509 1.54 13.43 9.65
C HIS A 509 1.71 12.20 8.74
N TRP A 510 0.89 11.17 8.91
CA TRP A 510 1.13 9.90 8.22
C TRP A 510 0.80 9.94 6.73
N LYS A 511 0.00 10.92 6.26
CA LYS A 511 -0.47 10.96 4.86
C LYS A 511 -0.66 12.36 4.27
N PHE A 512 -0.22 12.52 3.03
CA PHE A 512 -0.29 13.74 2.22
C PHE A 512 -0.80 13.47 0.81
N GLY A 513 -1.17 14.53 0.10
CA GLY A 513 -1.48 14.49 -1.33
C GLY A 513 -0.26 14.14 -2.17
N GLU A 514 -0.48 13.61 -3.38
CA GLU A 514 0.57 13.11 -4.30
C GLU A 514 1.64 14.17 -4.67
N ASP A 515 1.28 15.45 -4.62
CA ASP A 515 2.17 16.58 -4.93
C ASP A 515 2.92 17.14 -3.71
N LEU A 516 2.72 16.55 -2.53
CA LEU A 516 3.25 17.00 -1.25
C LEU A 516 2.92 18.47 -0.93
N THR A 517 1.69 18.92 -1.20
CA THR A 517 1.25 20.28 -0.86
C THR A 517 0.27 20.37 0.29
N GLN A 518 -0.43 19.27 0.61
CA GLN A 518 -1.49 19.26 1.61
C GLN A 518 -1.48 18.00 2.49
N VAL A 519 -1.86 18.19 3.75
CA VAL A 519 -2.10 17.10 4.72
C VAL A 519 -3.42 16.41 4.38
N VAL A 520 -3.41 15.08 4.33
CA VAL A 520 -4.60 14.26 4.07
C VAL A 520 -4.99 13.44 5.30
N GLY A 521 -4.01 12.85 6.00
CA GLY A 521 -4.23 12.08 7.22
C GLY A 521 -3.39 12.62 8.36
N LYS A 522 -4.01 12.86 9.53
CA LYS A 522 -3.36 13.48 10.69
C LYS A 522 -2.79 12.45 11.67
N GLY A 523 -1.91 12.91 12.55
CA GLY A 523 -1.06 12.13 13.46
C GLY A 523 0.10 11.43 12.75
N ALA A 524 1.19 11.19 13.47
CA ALA A 524 2.34 10.44 12.97
C ALA A 524 2.08 8.93 12.96
N ALA A 525 2.84 8.17 12.18
CA ALA A 525 2.79 6.72 12.13
C ALA A 525 4.18 6.14 12.44
N PRO A 526 4.34 5.46 13.59
CA PRO A 526 5.63 5.02 14.10
C PRO A 526 6.45 4.13 13.18
N ASP A 527 5.82 3.32 12.32
CA ASP A 527 6.53 2.48 11.35
C ASP A 527 7.35 3.31 10.35
N GLY A 528 6.75 4.33 9.75
CA GLY A 528 7.48 5.26 8.87
C GLY A 528 8.51 6.10 9.61
N ASP A 529 8.21 6.49 10.85
CA ASP A 529 9.12 7.29 11.69
C ASP A 529 10.43 6.55 11.98
N VAL A 530 10.36 5.26 12.36
CA VAL A 530 11.55 4.46 12.66
C VAL A 530 12.37 4.11 11.40
N ASP A 531 11.73 4.01 10.23
CA ASP A 531 12.43 3.79 8.96
C ASP A 531 13.24 5.03 8.53
N ALA A 532 12.63 6.21 8.64
CA ALA A 532 13.32 7.47 8.40
C ALA A 532 14.49 7.67 9.39
N LEU A 533 14.26 7.43 10.68
CA LEU A 533 15.29 7.49 11.72
C LEU A 533 16.47 6.56 11.42
N LEU A 534 16.21 5.31 11.04
CA LEU A 534 17.26 4.34 10.72
C LEU A 534 18.16 4.85 9.58
N GLY A 535 17.56 5.33 8.48
CA GLY A 535 18.31 5.89 7.36
C GLY A 535 19.14 7.12 7.72
N MET A 536 18.54 8.08 8.44
CA MET A 536 19.22 9.29 8.88
C MET A 536 20.39 8.98 9.83
N LEU A 537 20.18 8.17 10.85
CA LEU A 537 21.17 7.84 11.87
C LEU A 537 22.34 7.05 11.28
N LEU A 538 22.09 6.08 10.40
CA LEU A 538 23.17 5.34 9.72
C LEU A 538 24.05 6.26 8.88
N ALA A 539 23.44 7.16 8.10
CA ALA A 539 24.19 8.11 7.27
C ALA A 539 25.04 9.07 8.13
N VAL A 540 24.45 9.65 9.18
CA VAL A 540 25.15 10.57 10.11
C VAL A 540 26.32 9.86 10.78
N LEU A 541 26.07 8.72 11.44
CA LEU A 541 27.08 8.02 12.23
C LEU A 541 28.23 7.45 11.38
N ALA A 542 28.00 7.13 10.11
CA ALA A 542 29.03 6.61 9.21
C ALA A 542 29.91 7.71 8.57
N LEU A 543 29.42 8.95 8.48
CA LEU A 543 30.08 10.03 7.75
C LEU A 543 30.62 11.14 8.62
N GLU A 544 30.07 11.36 9.82
CA GLU A 544 30.50 12.42 10.71
C GLU A 544 31.97 12.27 11.12
N GLY A 545 32.71 13.37 11.04
CA GLY A 545 34.15 13.43 11.33
C GLY A 545 35.03 12.76 10.28
N THR A 546 34.47 12.31 9.15
CA THR A 546 35.24 11.71 8.05
C THR A 546 35.60 12.74 6.99
N SER A 547 36.58 12.42 6.13
CA SER A 547 36.89 13.26 4.96
C SER A 547 35.78 13.31 3.90
N ARG A 548 34.71 12.52 4.06
CA ARG A 548 33.57 12.41 3.16
C ARG A 548 32.30 13.04 3.75
N GLU A 549 32.41 13.75 4.88
CA GLU A 549 31.28 14.43 5.52
C GLU A 549 30.65 15.47 4.57
N PRO A 550 29.37 15.32 4.19
CA PRO A 550 28.70 16.29 3.33
C PRO A 550 28.22 17.51 4.13
N ALA A 551 28.12 18.66 3.46
CA ALA A 551 27.75 19.92 4.11
C ALA A 551 26.36 19.90 4.79
N TRP A 552 25.45 19.03 4.34
CA TRP A 552 24.11 18.87 4.91
C TRP A 552 24.06 18.00 6.16
N LEU A 553 25.15 17.29 6.51
CA LEU A 553 25.12 16.23 7.55
C LEU A 553 24.70 16.77 8.91
N GLY A 554 25.14 17.97 9.28
CA GLY A 554 24.78 18.59 10.57
C GLY A 554 23.29 18.88 10.72
N GLU A 555 22.60 19.26 9.63
CA GLU A 555 21.14 19.47 9.65
C GLU A 555 20.42 18.14 9.91
N VAL A 556 20.78 17.10 9.15
CA VAL A 556 20.20 15.76 9.32
C VAL A 556 20.52 15.19 10.70
N GLY A 557 21.71 15.46 11.23
CA GLY A 557 22.13 15.07 12.58
C GLY A 557 21.27 15.68 13.69
N GLN A 558 21.01 16.99 13.63
CA GLN A 558 20.09 17.65 14.56
C GLN A 558 18.68 17.08 14.42
N TRP A 559 18.15 16.99 13.20
CA TRP A 559 16.81 16.45 12.97
C TRP A 559 16.66 15.00 13.44
N ALA A 560 17.68 14.15 13.28
CA ALA A 560 17.65 12.78 13.79
C ALA A 560 17.59 12.73 15.32
N TYR A 561 18.34 13.59 16.02
CA TYR A 561 18.32 13.69 17.49
C TYR A 561 16.92 14.11 17.96
N ASP A 562 16.42 15.16 17.33
CA ASP A 562 15.15 15.79 17.57
C ASP A 562 13.97 14.82 17.34
N THR A 563 14.01 14.08 16.23
CA THR A 563 13.02 13.05 15.91
C THR A 563 13.10 11.85 16.88
N CYS A 564 14.28 11.42 17.33
CA CYS A 564 14.39 10.39 18.38
C CYS A 564 13.69 10.83 19.66
N LYS A 565 13.97 12.06 20.13
CA LYS A 565 13.32 12.64 21.33
C LYS A 565 11.81 12.70 21.18
N GLN A 566 11.32 13.27 20.08
CA GLN A 566 9.87 13.40 19.83
C GLN A 566 9.18 12.03 19.70
N PHE A 567 9.84 11.05 19.06
CA PHE A 567 9.32 9.70 18.94
C PHE A 567 9.07 9.08 20.32
N TYR A 568 10.04 9.17 21.23
CA TYR A 568 9.85 8.62 22.56
C TYR A 568 8.67 9.29 23.27
N LEU A 569 8.63 10.61 23.30
CA LEU A 569 7.60 11.37 24.01
C LEU A 569 6.20 11.08 23.47
N SER A 570 6.03 11.10 22.14
CA SER A 570 4.69 11.18 21.54
C SER A 570 4.21 9.90 20.85
N SER A 571 5.13 9.03 20.45
CA SER A 571 4.85 7.76 19.79
C SER A 571 4.93 6.57 20.74
N THR A 572 5.08 6.80 22.05
CA THR A 572 5.05 5.75 23.07
C THR A 572 4.11 6.09 24.22
N VAL A 573 3.70 5.09 25.00
CA VAL A 573 2.80 5.27 26.15
C VAL A 573 3.09 4.27 27.26
N ALA A 574 3.13 4.76 28.49
CA ALA A 574 3.34 3.93 29.68
C ALA A 574 2.14 3.01 29.93
N SER A 575 2.41 1.82 30.48
CA SER A 575 1.35 0.95 30.98
C SER A 575 0.65 1.58 32.18
N PRO A 576 -0.59 1.15 32.51
CA PRO A 576 -1.30 1.66 33.70
C PRO A 576 -0.52 1.52 35.01
N SER A 577 0.36 0.50 35.13
CA SER A 577 1.23 0.33 36.30
C SER A 577 2.54 1.12 36.25
N GLY A 578 2.87 1.72 35.10
CA GLY A 578 4.15 2.39 34.85
C GLY A 578 5.35 1.44 34.71
N GLN A 579 5.14 0.12 34.66
CA GLN A 579 6.21 -0.88 34.57
C GLN A 579 6.68 -1.17 33.14
N HIS A 580 5.91 -0.74 32.14
CA HIS A 580 6.19 -0.97 30.73
C HIS A 580 5.93 0.30 29.91
N GLN A 581 6.60 0.42 28.76
CA GLN A 581 6.42 1.50 27.80
C GLN A 581 6.20 0.87 26.42
N ILE A 582 5.03 1.07 25.81
CA ILE A 582 4.71 0.48 24.50
C ILE A 582 4.71 1.54 23.42
N VAL A 583 5.08 1.17 22.19
CA VAL A 583 4.87 2.04 21.02
C VAL A 583 3.37 2.20 20.76
N LYS A 584 2.94 3.37 20.31
CA LYS A 584 1.57 3.66 19.90
C LYS A 584 1.38 3.24 18.44
N LEU A 585 0.15 3.27 17.94
CA LEU A 585 -0.14 3.08 16.51
C LEU A 585 -0.09 4.40 15.74
N GLY A 586 -0.06 5.53 16.45
CA GLY A 586 0.18 6.86 15.93
C GLY A 586 0.36 7.86 17.05
N SER A 587 0.87 9.05 16.76
CA SER A 587 0.97 10.09 17.81
C SER A 587 -0.40 10.45 18.41
N CYS A 588 -1.48 10.28 17.65
CA CYS A 588 -2.85 10.56 18.10
C CYS A 588 -3.64 9.32 18.59
N TRP A 589 -3.16 8.08 18.41
CA TRP A 589 -3.95 6.86 18.70
C TRP A 589 -3.10 5.63 19.01
N GLY A 590 -3.75 4.57 19.51
CA GLY A 590 -3.11 3.29 19.81
C GLY A 590 -2.38 3.27 21.14
N GLY A 591 -1.99 2.07 21.58
CA GLY A 591 -1.40 1.86 22.90
C GLY A 591 -1.83 0.53 23.50
N TRP A 592 -2.39 0.56 24.71
CA TRP A 592 -2.68 -0.65 25.47
C TRP A 592 -4.11 -1.17 25.26
N GLY A 593 -4.29 -2.46 25.53
CA GLY A 593 -5.57 -3.15 25.59
C GLY A 593 -6.34 -3.06 24.27
N THR A 594 -7.56 -2.53 24.34
CA THR A 594 -8.48 -2.44 23.20
C THR A 594 -8.07 -1.39 22.15
N GLN A 595 -7.08 -0.55 22.45
CA GLN A 595 -6.53 0.40 21.49
C GLN A 595 -5.67 -0.28 20.41
N GLY A 596 -5.35 -1.56 20.62
CA GLY A 596 -4.67 -2.38 19.65
C GLY A 596 -3.18 -2.06 19.48
N GLN A 597 -2.49 -3.03 18.88
CA GLN A 597 -1.08 -3.01 18.60
C GLN A 597 -0.76 -3.73 17.29
N ASN A 598 0.35 -3.33 16.70
CA ASN A 598 0.89 -3.92 15.48
C ASN A 598 2.33 -4.37 15.76
N PRO A 599 2.63 -5.68 15.69
CA PRO A 599 3.99 -6.17 15.95
C PRO A 599 5.05 -5.51 15.07
N SER A 600 4.70 -5.09 13.84
CA SER A 600 5.65 -4.46 12.90
C SER A 600 6.04 -3.02 13.24
N TYR A 601 5.38 -2.39 14.22
CA TYR A 601 5.70 -1.03 14.68
C TYR A 601 6.83 -1.06 15.72
N HIS A 602 7.13 -2.23 16.30
CA HIS A 602 8.20 -2.42 17.26
C HIS A 602 9.54 -2.59 16.55
N ALA A 603 10.43 -1.61 16.70
CA ALA A 603 11.75 -1.56 16.07
C ALA A 603 12.89 -1.47 17.11
N PRO A 604 13.14 -2.53 17.91
CA PRO A 604 14.10 -2.48 19.02
C PRO A 604 15.51 -2.03 18.62
N GLY A 605 15.98 -2.39 17.41
CA GLY A 605 17.28 -1.95 16.90
C GLY A 605 17.37 -0.44 16.65
N VAL A 606 16.28 0.19 16.21
CA VAL A 606 16.21 1.64 16.02
C VAL A 606 16.12 2.35 17.37
N TYR A 607 15.44 1.75 18.36
CA TYR A 607 15.37 2.30 19.72
C TYR A 607 16.75 2.30 20.39
N ARG A 608 17.54 1.23 20.24
CA ARG A 608 18.96 1.21 20.68
C ARG A 608 19.78 2.28 19.95
N LEU A 609 19.53 2.48 18.66
CA LEU A 609 20.22 3.51 17.89
C LEU A 609 19.90 4.92 18.40
N CYS A 610 18.64 5.21 18.70
CA CYS A 610 18.24 6.47 19.35
C CYS A 610 18.85 6.62 20.74
N ARG A 611 18.82 5.57 21.58
CA ARG A 611 19.46 5.54 22.91
C ARG A 611 20.93 5.96 22.82
N ASP A 612 21.70 5.30 21.96
CA ASP A 612 23.14 5.52 21.84
C ASP A 612 23.45 6.86 21.18
N TYR A 613 22.69 7.24 20.15
CA TYR A 613 22.88 8.50 19.44
C TYR A 613 22.62 9.69 20.36
N MET A 614 21.49 9.66 21.08
CA MET A 614 21.17 10.72 22.03
C MET A 614 22.23 10.83 23.13
N ALA A 615 22.67 9.71 23.72
CA ALA A 615 23.71 9.70 24.75
C ALA A 615 25.09 10.19 24.26
N SER A 616 25.40 10.03 22.96
CA SER A 616 26.71 10.41 22.42
C SER A 616 26.73 11.79 21.74
N HIS A 617 25.57 12.42 21.49
CA HIS A 617 25.46 13.68 20.76
C HIS A 617 24.65 14.74 21.51
N ASP A 618 24.32 14.53 22.79
CA ASP A 618 23.56 15.51 23.58
C ASP A 618 24.32 16.83 23.81
N GLU A 619 25.66 16.79 23.93
CA GLU A 619 26.47 18.00 23.99
C GLU A 619 26.42 18.81 22.68
N LYS A 620 26.18 18.14 21.54
CA LYS A 620 26.12 18.76 20.21
C LYS A 620 24.72 19.23 19.82
N TYR A 621 23.70 18.41 20.06
CA TYR A 621 22.35 18.60 19.56
C TYR A 621 21.27 18.67 20.66
N GLY A 622 21.59 18.18 21.86
CA GLY A 622 20.64 18.12 22.96
C GLY A 622 20.38 19.47 23.63
N GLY A 623 19.32 19.53 24.43
CA GLY A 623 19.02 20.69 25.28
C GLY A 623 20.02 20.87 26.43
N SER A 624 20.76 19.82 26.77
CA SER A 624 21.84 19.80 27.77
C SER A 624 22.77 18.62 27.54
N SER A 625 24.00 18.68 28.06
CA SER A 625 25.01 17.60 27.97
C SER A 625 24.71 16.36 28.81
N THR A 626 23.48 16.22 29.33
CA THR A 626 23.01 15.04 30.07
C THR A 626 21.60 14.64 29.64
N GLU A 627 21.07 15.24 28.56
CA GLU A 627 19.71 14.94 28.10
C GLU A 627 19.62 13.50 27.60
N GLY A 628 20.62 13.04 26.86
CA GLY A 628 20.68 11.66 26.36
C GLY A 628 20.72 10.64 27.50
N ASP A 629 21.47 10.91 28.56
CA ASP A 629 21.52 10.08 29.77
C ASP A 629 20.14 9.96 30.45
N GLY A 630 19.34 11.03 30.41
CA GLY A 630 17.96 11.05 30.92
C GLY A 630 17.05 10.06 30.21
N PHE A 631 17.18 9.94 28.88
CA PHE A 631 16.38 9.02 28.06
C PHE A 631 16.93 7.59 28.00
N ALA A 632 18.14 7.32 28.50
CA ALA A 632 18.76 6.00 28.35
C ALA A 632 17.90 4.87 28.98
N ARG A 633 17.38 5.07 30.20
CA ARG A 633 16.52 4.08 30.89
C ARG A 633 15.15 3.93 30.26
N ASP A 634 14.67 5.02 29.69
CA ASP A 634 13.39 5.15 29.00
C ASP A 634 13.41 4.29 27.72
N TRP A 635 14.46 4.41 26.91
CA TRP A 635 14.69 3.54 25.76
C TRP A 635 14.86 2.07 26.13
N GLU A 636 15.60 1.75 27.19
CA GLU A 636 15.72 0.37 27.69
C GLU A 636 14.36 -0.23 28.06
N THR A 637 13.50 0.57 28.69
CA THR A 637 12.15 0.14 29.07
C THR A 637 11.30 -0.15 27.82
N LEU A 638 11.38 0.70 26.79
CA LEU A 638 10.70 0.48 25.52
C LEU A 638 11.22 -0.76 24.77
N ILE A 639 12.53 -0.96 24.73
CA ILE A 639 13.17 -2.14 24.10
C ILE A 639 12.71 -3.42 24.80
N ALA A 640 12.79 -3.45 26.14
CA ALA A 640 12.37 -4.60 26.93
C ALA A 640 10.86 -4.88 26.78
N THR A 641 10.03 -3.84 26.75
CA THR A 641 8.59 -3.98 26.52
C THR A 641 8.29 -4.48 25.12
N SER A 642 9.02 -4.02 24.10
CA SER A 642 8.88 -4.48 22.72
C SER A 642 9.15 -5.98 22.59
N TYR A 643 10.22 -6.49 23.20
CA TYR A 643 10.48 -7.93 23.19
C TYR A 643 9.44 -8.74 23.96
N LYS A 644 8.88 -8.20 25.06
CA LYS A 644 7.74 -8.85 25.74
C LYS A 644 6.48 -8.87 24.86
N MET A 645 6.23 -7.82 24.08
CA MET A 645 5.10 -7.74 23.17
C MET A 645 5.26 -8.73 22.01
N LEU A 646 6.44 -8.79 21.41
CA LEU A 646 6.79 -9.75 20.36
C LEU A 646 6.66 -11.19 20.87
N ALA A 647 7.17 -11.49 22.07
CA ALA A 647 7.01 -12.79 22.69
C ALA A 647 5.55 -13.16 22.99
N ALA A 648 4.72 -12.17 23.38
CA ALA A 648 3.30 -12.41 23.64
C ALA A 648 2.48 -12.70 22.38
N THR A 649 2.95 -12.24 21.21
CA THR A 649 2.25 -12.36 19.92
C THR A 649 2.80 -13.46 19.02
N GLN A 650 4.00 -13.98 19.32
CA GLN A 650 4.68 -14.97 18.48
C GLN A 650 4.13 -16.39 18.67
N CYS A 651 3.90 -17.07 17.54
CA CYS A 651 3.54 -18.47 17.51
C CYS A 651 4.76 -19.36 17.81
N PRO A 652 4.71 -20.21 18.85
CA PRO A 652 5.87 -21.00 19.25
C PRO A 652 6.38 -21.97 18.19
N SER A 653 5.49 -22.56 17.39
CA SER A 653 5.86 -23.60 16.42
C SER A 653 6.39 -23.05 15.08
N THR A 654 6.02 -21.82 14.72
CA THR A 654 6.30 -21.23 13.40
C THR A 654 7.11 -19.94 13.46
N GLY A 655 7.16 -19.29 14.62
CA GLY A 655 7.76 -17.97 14.82
C GLY A 655 6.94 -16.80 14.25
N LEU A 656 5.79 -17.06 13.62
CA LEU A 656 4.97 -16.03 12.99
C LEU A 656 4.22 -15.18 14.03
N VAL A 657 3.78 -14.00 13.64
CA VAL A 657 3.01 -13.05 14.45
C VAL A 657 1.75 -12.58 13.68
N PRO A 658 0.68 -12.11 14.33
CA PRO A 658 -0.48 -11.56 13.63
C PRO A 658 -0.20 -10.14 13.10
N ASN A 659 -1.00 -9.66 12.13
CA ASN A 659 -0.98 -8.26 11.69
C ASN A 659 -1.29 -7.33 12.88
N TRP A 660 -2.25 -7.75 13.71
CA TRP A 660 -2.76 -6.95 14.80
C TRP A 660 -3.12 -7.79 16.02
N ALA A 661 -2.91 -7.22 17.21
CA ALA A 661 -3.32 -7.84 18.47
C ALA A 661 -3.70 -6.77 19.50
N GLN A 662 -4.45 -7.18 20.52
CA GLN A 662 -4.63 -6.38 21.74
C GLN A 662 -3.62 -6.83 22.80
N ILE A 663 -2.91 -5.90 23.43
CA ILE A 663 -1.84 -6.21 24.39
C ILE A 663 -2.22 -5.71 25.78
N PHE A 664 -2.17 -6.60 26.77
CA PHE A 664 -2.47 -6.28 28.15
C PHE A 664 -1.31 -6.63 29.05
N GLU A 665 -1.16 -5.84 30.11
CA GLU A 665 -0.22 -6.11 31.17
C GLU A 665 -0.72 -7.25 32.07
N ASP A 666 0.17 -8.20 32.36
CA ASP A 666 -0.05 -9.31 33.28
C ASP A 666 1.16 -9.39 34.24
N GLY A 667 1.16 -8.48 35.22
CA GLY A 667 2.28 -8.28 36.13
C GLY A 667 3.55 -7.86 35.37
N ARG A 668 4.59 -8.69 35.41
CA ARG A 668 5.87 -8.43 34.69
C ARG A 668 5.86 -8.93 33.23
N ARG A 669 4.80 -9.62 32.80
CA ARG A 669 4.63 -10.18 31.46
C ARG A 669 3.58 -9.39 30.69
N LEU A 670 3.55 -9.61 29.37
CA LEU A 670 2.48 -9.14 28.51
C LEU A 670 1.70 -10.34 27.99
N ARG A 671 0.40 -10.17 27.83
CA ARG A 671 -0.49 -11.16 27.23
C ARG A 671 -1.22 -10.52 26.05
N ALA A 672 -1.25 -11.22 24.93
CA ALA A 672 -1.92 -10.79 23.72
C ALA A 672 -3.22 -11.57 23.47
N GLN A 673 -4.16 -10.96 22.76
CA GLN A 673 -5.37 -11.63 22.25
C GLN A 673 -5.78 -11.03 20.90
N THR A 674 -6.58 -11.78 20.14
CA THR A 674 -7.21 -11.31 18.89
C THR A 674 -8.33 -10.29 19.19
N GLY A 675 -8.98 -9.77 18.15
CA GLY A 675 -10.09 -8.81 18.30
C GLY A 675 -9.72 -7.35 18.05
N PHE A 676 -8.58 -7.10 17.40
CA PHE A 676 -8.24 -5.79 16.84
C PHE A 676 -7.74 -5.97 15.40
N SER A 677 -8.06 -5.01 14.54
CA SER A 677 -7.60 -4.94 13.15
C SER A 677 -7.50 -3.48 12.73
N GLY A 678 -6.53 -3.17 11.88
CA GLY A 678 -6.29 -1.82 11.35
C GLY A 678 -5.91 -1.86 9.87
N SER A 679 -5.82 -0.69 9.25
CA SER A 679 -5.35 -0.51 7.86
C SER A 679 -6.04 -1.37 6.79
N GLY A 680 -7.25 -1.88 7.07
CA GLY A 680 -7.98 -2.77 6.17
C GLY A 680 -7.44 -4.21 6.11
N THR A 681 -6.56 -4.62 7.03
CA THR A 681 -5.99 -5.98 7.09
C THR A 681 -6.60 -6.80 8.23
N PRO A 682 -6.82 -8.12 8.06
CA PRO A 682 -7.35 -8.97 9.11
C PRO A 682 -6.40 -9.04 10.30
N GLY A 683 -6.93 -9.01 11.52
CA GLY A 683 -6.12 -9.00 12.74
C GLY A 683 -5.29 -10.27 12.92
N ALA A 684 -5.96 -11.41 12.98
CA ALA A 684 -5.39 -12.74 13.23
C ALA A 684 -4.75 -13.39 11.98
N GLU A 685 -4.23 -12.58 11.06
CA GLU A 685 -3.56 -13.05 9.84
C GLU A 685 -2.06 -12.75 9.91
N PHE A 686 -1.20 -13.71 9.51
CA PHE A 686 0.16 -13.38 9.09
C PHE A 686 0.08 -12.77 7.68
N GLY A 687 -0.05 -11.45 7.62
CA GLY A 687 -0.31 -10.70 6.40
C GLY A 687 0.59 -9.50 6.21
N ALA A 688 0.09 -8.54 5.42
CA ALA A 688 0.86 -7.40 4.91
C ALA A 688 1.54 -6.56 5.99
N GLU A 689 0.98 -6.52 7.20
CA GLU A 689 1.59 -5.84 8.34
C GLU A 689 2.60 -6.76 9.06
N ALA A 690 2.15 -7.97 9.38
CA ALA A 690 2.86 -8.93 10.23
C ALA A 690 4.27 -9.28 9.72
N SER A 691 4.41 -9.47 8.41
CA SER A 691 5.65 -9.93 7.78
C SER A 691 6.83 -8.99 8.10
N ARG A 692 6.58 -7.68 8.14
CA ARG A 692 7.59 -6.64 8.41
C ARG A 692 8.21 -6.76 9.80
N THR A 693 7.47 -7.31 10.76
CA THR A 693 7.96 -7.58 12.13
C THR A 693 9.25 -8.39 12.11
N ILE A 694 9.34 -9.38 11.22
CA ILE A 694 10.52 -10.24 11.10
C ILE A 694 11.73 -9.39 10.72
N TRP A 695 11.57 -8.51 9.73
CA TRP A 695 12.62 -7.59 9.32
C TRP A 695 12.98 -6.56 10.41
N ARG A 696 12.01 -6.02 11.15
CA ARG A 696 12.27 -5.11 12.29
C ARG A 696 13.22 -5.73 13.33
N VAL A 697 13.05 -7.02 13.61
CA VAL A 697 13.91 -7.74 14.57
C VAL A 697 15.26 -8.10 13.94
N VAL A 698 15.31 -8.38 12.64
CA VAL A 698 16.57 -8.56 11.90
C VAL A 698 17.46 -7.31 11.99
N VAL A 699 16.88 -6.11 11.93
CA VAL A 699 17.64 -4.86 12.11
C VAL A 699 18.37 -4.84 13.46
N ASP A 700 17.71 -5.20 14.57
CA ASP A 700 18.37 -5.26 15.89
C ASP A 700 19.53 -6.26 15.89
N PHE A 701 19.33 -7.44 15.28
CA PHE A 701 20.39 -8.43 15.15
C PHE A 701 21.60 -7.94 14.34
N LEU A 702 21.37 -7.25 13.22
CA LEU A 702 22.45 -6.78 12.36
C LEU A 702 23.20 -5.59 12.94
N LEU A 703 22.50 -4.68 13.65
CA LEU A 703 23.13 -3.48 14.22
C LEU A 703 23.79 -3.77 15.58
N TYR A 704 23.21 -4.63 16.41
CA TYR A 704 23.63 -4.88 17.79
C TYR A 704 23.90 -6.36 18.08
N PRO A 705 24.78 -7.06 17.33
CA PRO A 705 24.96 -8.51 17.45
C PRO A 705 25.38 -8.98 18.85
N SER A 706 26.01 -8.13 19.66
CA SER A 706 26.39 -8.42 21.05
C SER A 706 25.22 -8.36 22.05
N GLU A 707 24.16 -7.61 21.75
CA GLU A 707 22.95 -7.45 22.58
C GLU A 707 21.74 -8.21 21.99
N ALA A 708 21.86 -8.71 20.77
CA ALA A 708 20.77 -9.27 19.95
C ALA A 708 20.32 -10.69 20.33
N ARG A 709 20.61 -11.18 21.55
CA ARG A 709 20.14 -12.49 21.98
C ARG A 709 18.60 -12.62 21.89
N PRO A 710 17.79 -11.64 22.36
CA PRO A 710 16.34 -11.67 22.19
C PRO A 710 15.91 -11.66 20.71
N ALA A 711 16.64 -10.96 19.84
CA ALA A 711 16.38 -10.96 18.40
C ALA A 711 16.60 -12.35 17.80
N ALA A 712 17.74 -12.99 18.11
CA ALA A 712 18.07 -14.32 17.62
C ALA A 712 17.07 -15.38 18.11
N ASP A 713 16.64 -15.29 19.37
CA ASP A 713 15.63 -16.19 19.93
C ASP A 713 14.28 -16.03 19.21
N PHE A 714 13.88 -14.80 18.83
CA PHE A 714 12.67 -14.53 18.05
C PHE A 714 12.79 -15.01 16.58
N LEU A 715 13.94 -14.81 15.94
CA LEU A 715 14.12 -15.10 14.50
C LEU A 715 14.34 -16.59 14.20
N SER A 716 14.94 -17.33 15.13
CA SER A 716 15.32 -18.73 14.93
C SER A 716 14.12 -19.64 14.57
N PRO A 717 12.96 -19.57 15.24
CA PRO A 717 11.77 -20.33 14.83
C PRO A 717 11.28 -20.02 13.42
N VAL A 718 11.37 -18.75 12.98
CA VAL A 718 10.96 -18.33 11.62
C VAL A 718 11.88 -18.95 10.57
N ALA A 719 13.20 -18.86 10.76
CA ALA A 719 14.18 -19.45 9.84
C ALA A 719 14.05 -20.98 9.79
N LYS A 720 13.82 -21.64 10.94
CA LYS A 720 13.56 -23.09 11.00
C LYS A 720 12.27 -23.48 10.29
N HIS A 721 11.23 -22.65 10.40
CA HIS A 721 9.99 -22.86 9.68
C HIS A 721 10.19 -22.72 8.17
N LEU A 722 10.87 -21.67 7.70
CA LEU A 722 11.25 -21.51 6.29
C LEU A 722 12.05 -22.71 5.75
N GLY A 723 12.92 -23.30 6.56
CA GLY A 723 13.67 -24.51 6.19
C GLY A 723 12.80 -25.71 5.81
N LYS A 724 11.58 -25.79 6.35
CA LYS A 724 10.57 -26.81 6.01
C LYS A 724 9.73 -26.44 4.78
N LYS A 725 9.74 -25.16 4.39
CA LYS A 725 8.90 -24.58 3.34
C LYS A 725 9.62 -24.38 2.01
N GLU A 726 10.90 -24.69 1.97
CA GLU A 726 11.71 -24.66 0.75
C GLU A 726 12.09 -26.09 0.38
N ASN A 727 11.92 -26.45 -0.89
CA ASN A 727 12.43 -27.70 -1.42
C ASN A 727 12.98 -27.51 -2.84
N SER A 728 14.29 -27.68 -3.00
CA SER A 728 14.99 -27.71 -4.29
C SER A 728 14.81 -26.43 -5.14
N GLY A 729 14.96 -25.26 -4.51
CA GLY A 729 14.80 -23.94 -5.10
C GLY A 729 13.34 -23.45 -5.18
N ARG A 730 12.38 -24.14 -4.55
CA ARG A 730 10.95 -23.82 -4.63
C ARG A 730 10.33 -23.64 -3.25
N TRP A 731 9.72 -22.48 -3.06
CA TRP A 731 9.00 -22.11 -1.85
C TRP A 731 7.55 -22.64 -1.91
N ALA A 732 7.10 -23.26 -0.83
CA ALA A 732 5.75 -23.76 -0.67
C ALA A 732 4.74 -22.61 -0.73
N SER A 733 3.56 -22.87 -1.30
CA SER A 733 2.49 -21.88 -1.42
C SER A 733 1.79 -21.55 -0.10
N SER A 734 2.09 -22.27 0.97
CA SER A 734 1.53 -22.08 2.31
C SER A 734 2.59 -22.11 3.40
N LEU A 735 2.40 -21.26 4.41
CA LEU A 735 3.06 -21.36 5.70
C LEU A 735 2.18 -22.16 6.67
N ASP A 736 2.79 -22.79 7.67
CA ASP A 736 2.02 -23.46 8.72
C ASP A 736 1.34 -22.43 9.62
N VAL A 737 0.13 -22.78 10.10
CA VAL A 737 -0.58 -22.08 11.17
C VAL A 737 -0.55 -22.93 12.44
N ASP A 738 -0.49 -22.27 13.58
CA ASP A 738 -0.54 -22.90 14.89
C ASP A 738 -1.92 -22.66 15.49
N GLY A 739 -2.75 -23.71 15.58
CA GLY A 739 -4.13 -23.59 16.10
C GLY A 739 -4.22 -23.17 17.57
N ALA A 740 -3.10 -23.11 18.29
CA ALA A 740 -3.02 -22.59 19.66
C ALA A 740 -2.47 -21.16 19.74
N CYS A 741 -2.20 -20.52 18.61
CA CYS A 741 -1.65 -19.16 18.51
C CYS A 741 -2.69 -18.13 18.02
N LEU A 742 -2.30 -16.85 18.00
CA LEU A 742 -3.07 -15.73 17.47
C LEU A 742 -3.07 -15.61 15.94
N VAL A 743 -2.21 -16.36 15.24
CA VAL A 743 -2.20 -16.42 13.77
C VAL A 743 -3.12 -17.54 13.32
N GLU A 744 -4.32 -17.16 12.89
CA GLU A 744 -5.37 -18.08 12.42
C GLU A 744 -5.28 -18.32 10.91
N THR A 745 -4.77 -17.34 10.16
CA THR A 745 -4.70 -17.38 8.69
C THR A 745 -3.37 -16.85 8.16
N ILE A 746 -3.02 -17.25 6.93
CA ILE A 746 -1.85 -16.75 6.20
C ILE A 746 -2.36 -16.03 4.96
N HIS A 747 -1.80 -14.85 4.67
CA HIS A 747 -2.15 -14.13 3.45
C HIS A 747 -1.89 -15.01 2.20
N PRO A 748 -2.87 -15.15 1.29
CA PRO A 748 -2.71 -15.95 0.08
C PRO A 748 -1.50 -15.51 -0.77
N GLY A 749 -0.76 -16.48 -1.31
CA GLY A 749 0.39 -16.18 -2.17
C GLY A 749 1.54 -15.49 -1.44
N TRP A 750 1.73 -15.73 -0.14
CA TRP A 750 2.81 -15.14 0.66
C TRP A 750 4.19 -15.22 -0.03
N GLN A 751 4.47 -16.30 -0.76
CA GLN A 751 5.74 -16.57 -1.43
C GLN A 751 5.94 -15.78 -2.73
N VAL A 752 4.86 -15.29 -3.34
CA VAL A 752 4.92 -14.49 -4.59
C VAL A 752 4.75 -13.00 -4.32
N ASN A 753 4.09 -12.63 -3.23
CA ASN A 753 3.93 -11.25 -2.77
C ASN A 753 5.20 -10.80 -2.02
N MET A 754 5.98 -9.88 -2.59
CA MET A 754 7.27 -9.52 -2.00
C MET A 754 7.14 -8.73 -0.70
N PHE A 755 6.03 -8.03 -0.47
CA PHE A 755 5.74 -7.46 0.84
C PHE A 755 5.55 -8.52 1.95
N MET A 756 5.31 -9.78 1.58
CA MET A 756 5.27 -10.92 2.52
C MET A 756 6.60 -11.67 2.53
N ALA A 757 7.01 -12.18 1.38
CA ALA A 757 8.15 -13.08 1.25
C ALA A 757 9.46 -12.41 1.68
N ALA A 758 9.71 -11.19 1.19
CA ALA A 758 10.99 -10.52 1.33
C ALA A 758 11.35 -10.19 2.80
N PRO A 759 10.47 -9.60 3.63
CA PRO A 759 10.76 -9.41 5.04
C PRO A 759 10.83 -10.73 5.82
N THR A 760 10.06 -11.75 5.43
CA THR A 760 10.11 -13.07 6.07
C THR A 760 11.45 -13.77 5.83
N PHE A 761 11.96 -13.73 4.59
CA PHE A 761 13.28 -14.26 4.23
C PHE A 761 14.44 -13.57 4.94
N ALA A 762 14.26 -12.32 5.39
CA ALA A 762 15.28 -11.61 6.16
C ALA A 762 15.68 -12.38 7.42
N SER A 763 14.81 -13.20 8.01
CA SER A 763 15.17 -14.07 9.15
C SER A 763 16.36 -15.00 8.85
N LEU A 764 16.59 -15.35 7.59
CA LEU A 764 17.67 -16.25 7.17
C LEU A 764 19.07 -15.64 7.33
N VAL A 765 19.20 -14.33 7.54
CA VAL A 765 20.49 -13.70 7.84
C VAL A 765 20.96 -14.00 9.28
N CYS A 766 20.03 -14.33 10.18
CA CYS A 766 20.33 -14.70 11.56
C CYS A 766 20.60 -16.22 11.66
N PRO A 767 21.70 -16.66 12.29
CA PRO A 767 21.96 -18.07 12.52
C PRO A 767 20.83 -18.76 13.28
N ALA A 768 20.30 -19.86 12.73
CA ALA A 768 19.20 -20.63 13.32
C ALA A 768 19.54 -22.12 13.52
N GLU A 769 20.82 -22.49 13.53
CA GLU A 769 21.29 -23.87 13.74
C GLU A 769 20.70 -24.89 12.75
N LEU A 770 20.46 -24.49 11.50
CA LEU A 770 20.09 -25.42 10.44
C LEU A 770 21.30 -26.25 10.01
N GLU A 771 21.13 -27.57 9.93
CA GLU A 771 22.22 -28.53 9.66
C GLU A 771 22.77 -28.44 8.23
N GLY A 772 24.00 -28.91 8.03
CA GLY A 772 24.53 -29.23 6.70
C GLY A 772 24.68 -28.07 5.71
N GLY A 773 24.75 -26.81 6.18
CA GLY A 773 24.81 -25.64 5.31
C GLY A 773 23.45 -25.17 4.79
N ARG A 774 22.37 -25.81 5.23
CA ARG A 774 20.99 -25.54 4.79
C ARG A 774 20.58 -24.07 4.92
N GLN A 775 21.07 -23.37 5.94
CA GLN A 775 20.81 -21.93 6.11
C GLN A 775 21.22 -21.11 4.87
N GLN A 776 22.43 -21.35 4.35
CA GLN A 776 22.94 -20.60 3.20
C GLN A 776 22.16 -20.97 1.92
N GLU A 777 21.79 -22.24 1.75
CA GLU A 777 20.97 -22.67 0.60
C GLU A 777 19.61 -21.97 0.55
N LEU A 778 18.95 -21.85 1.71
CA LEU A 778 17.68 -21.13 1.84
C LEU A 778 17.87 -19.65 1.49
N LEU A 779 18.94 -19.04 2.00
CA LEU A 779 19.23 -17.64 1.75
C LEU A 779 19.53 -17.37 0.27
N ASP A 780 20.32 -18.23 -0.38
CA ASP A 780 20.61 -18.16 -1.81
C ASP A 780 19.35 -18.41 -2.66
N SER A 781 18.45 -19.30 -2.21
CA SER A 781 17.13 -19.51 -2.84
C SER A 781 16.25 -18.25 -2.76
N ALA A 782 16.18 -17.62 -1.59
CA ALA A 782 15.48 -16.34 -1.40
C ALA A 782 16.10 -15.21 -2.23
N GLY A 783 17.44 -15.15 -2.28
CA GLY A 783 18.19 -14.19 -3.08
C GLY A 783 17.85 -14.27 -4.56
N ARG A 784 17.88 -15.48 -5.15
CA ARG A 784 17.50 -15.69 -6.56
C ARG A 784 16.04 -15.30 -6.84
N LEU A 785 15.12 -15.62 -5.93
CA LEU A 785 13.73 -15.20 -6.08
C LEU A 785 13.60 -13.67 -6.08
N LEU A 786 14.24 -12.98 -5.14
CA LEU A 786 14.26 -11.51 -5.08
C LEU A 786 14.92 -10.89 -6.32
N ALA A 787 16.04 -11.43 -6.78
CA ALA A 787 16.72 -10.98 -8.00
C ALA A 787 15.83 -11.07 -9.25
N SER A 788 14.95 -12.07 -9.31
CA SER A 788 13.98 -12.24 -10.41
C SER A 788 12.86 -11.17 -10.41
N LYS A 789 12.68 -10.41 -9.33
CA LYS A 789 11.62 -9.40 -9.24
C LYS A 789 12.09 -8.04 -9.77
N ARG A 790 11.14 -7.24 -10.23
CA ARG A 790 11.30 -5.83 -10.61
C ARG A 790 10.49 -4.97 -9.66
N ILE A 791 10.90 -3.73 -9.49
CA ILE A 791 10.14 -2.73 -8.73
C ILE A 791 9.11 -2.14 -9.69
N ARG A 792 7.83 -2.49 -9.49
CA ARG A 792 6.71 -2.06 -10.35
C ARG A 792 5.60 -1.33 -9.58
N ASP A 793 5.55 -1.53 -8.28
CA ASP A 793 4.57 -0.96 -7.38
C ASP A 793 5.24 -0.48 -6.10
N TYR A 794 4.51 0.33 -5.33
CA TYR A 794 4.97 0.86 -4.06
C TYR A 794 5.38 -0.25 -3.08
N TYR A 795 4.47 -1.15 -2.73
CA TYR A 795 4.65 -1.94 -1.51
C TYR A 795 5.55 -3.16 -1.71
N SER A 796 5.24 -4.03 -2.68
CA SER A 796 6.13 -5.14 -3.03
C SER A 796 7.45 -4.64 -3.59
N GLY A 797 7.43 -3.58 -4.40
CA GLY A 797 8.64 -3.00 -4.98
C GLY A 797 9.60 -2.42 -3.94
N SER A 798 9.08 -1.72 -2.91
CA SER A 798 9.90 -1.27 -1.77
C SER A 798 10.59 -2.43 -1.07
N TRP A 799 9.85 -3.51 -0.80
CA TRP A 799 10.38 -4.69 -0.12
C TRP A 799 11.39 -5.49 -0.95
N VAL A 800 11.31 -5.45 -2.29
CA VAL A 800 12.38 -5.96 -3.16
C VAL A 800 13.69 -5.21 -2.90
N ALA A 801 13.66 -3.87 -2.82
CA ALA A 801 14.85 -3.07 -2.56
C ALA A 801 15.39 -3.26 -1.13
N ILE A 802 14.51 -3.18 -0.12
CA ILE A 802 14.89 -3.27 1.30
C ILE A 802 15.52 -4.63 1.61
N SER A 803 14.89 -5.72 1.14
CA SER A 803 15.44 -7.05 1.36
C SER A 803 16.69 -7.32 0.53
N THR A 804 16.85 -6.71 -0.67
CA THR A 804 18.13 -6.80 -1.41
C THR A 804 19.27 -6.28 -0.54
N MET A 805 19.13 -5.07 0.02
CA MET A 805 20.15 -4.49 0.92
C MET A 805 20.39 -5.31 2.17
N THR A 806 19.33 -5.91 2.72
CA THR A 806 19.42 -6.73 3.92
C THR A 806 20.18 -8.03 3.64
N LEU A 807 19.78 -8.78 2.60
CA LEU A 807 20.36 -10.08 2.28
C LEU A 807 21.76 -9.96 1.67
N ASN A 808 22.07 -8.84 1.00
CA ASN A 808 23.40 -8.55 0.48
C ASN A 808 24.40 -8.17 1.59
N GLY A 809 23.90 -7.87 2.80
CA GLY A 809 24.70 -7.54 3.98
C GLY A 809 25.05 -6.06 4.13
N ASP A 810 24.39 -5.17 3.39
CA ASP A 810 24.67 -3.73 3.41
C ASP A 810 24.29 -3.09 4.74
N LEU A 811 23.23 -3.56 5.41
CA LEU A 811 22.87 -3.10 6.76
C LEU A 811 23.98 -3.40 7.79
N ALA A 812 24.51 -4.62 7.80
CA ALA A 812 25.61 -4.99 8.69
C ALA A 812 26.90 -4.20 8.37
N LYS A 813 27.14 -3.93 7.07
CA LYS A 813 28.27 -3.11 6.63
C LYS A 813 28.12 -1.65 7.06
N ALA A 814 26.93 -1.07 6.88
CA ALA A 814 26.60 0.27 7.36
C ALA A 814 26.81 0.37 8.88
N ALA A 815 26.37 -0.63 9.65
CA ALA A 815 26.57 -0.68 11.10
C ALA A 815 28.05 -0.66 11.49
N ALA A 816 28.86 -1.46 10.79
CA ALA A 816 30.30 -1.52 11.02
C ALA A 816 31.00 -0.18 10.71
N ASN A 817 30.66 0.44 9.56
CA ASN A 817 31.18 1.75 9.18
C ASN A 817 30.76 2.85 10.18
N ALA A 818 29.52 2.77 10.67
CA ALA A 818 28.97 3.65 11.70
C ALA A 818 29.46 3.32 13.12
N LYS A 819 30.26 2.26 13.31
CA LYS A 819 30.79 1.77 14.60
C LYS A 819 29.70 1.47 15.64
N ILE A 820 28.51 1.08 15.19
CA ILE A 820 27.37 0.71 16.05
C ILE A 820 27.68 -0.62 16.76
N GLY A 821 27.28 -0.75 18.03
CA GLY A 821 27.50 -1.95 18.84
C GLY A 821 28.96 -2.24 19.21
N SER A 822 29.90 -1.34 18.89
CA SER A 822 31.31 -1.50 19.25
C SER A 822 31.59 -1.02 20.69
N ALA A 823 32.52 -1.70 21.38
CA ALA A 823 32.90 -1.38 22.76
C ALA A 823 33.41 0.08 22.96
N ALA A 824 33.78 0.77 21.87
CA ALA A 824 34.15 2.18 21.88
C ALA A 824 32.98 3.13 22.18
N ARG A 825 31.72 2.70 21.98
CA ARG A 825 30.51 3.47 22.35
C ARG A 825 29.80 2.96 23.60
N SER A 826 30.00 1.70 24.00
CA SER A 826 29.42 1.12 25.23
C SER A 826 30.12 1.54 26.55
N ALA A 827 30.85 2.65 26.56
CA ALA A 827 31.56 3.14 27.75
C ALA A 827 30.65 3.88 28.76
N SER A 828 29.35 4.04 28.48
CA SER A 828 28.37 4.38 29.51
C SER A 828 28.09 3.14 30.37
N ALA A 829 28.39 3.27 31.67
CA ALA A 829 28.51 2.16 32.62
C ALA A 829 27.29 1.23 32.66
N PRO A 830 27.48 -0.09 32.86
CA PRO A 830 26.36 -1.02 33.02
C PRO A 830 25.55 -0.63 34.26
N VAL A 831 24.29 -0.24 34.04
CA VAL A 831 23.30 -0.17 35.11
C VAL A 831 23.12 -1.59 35.62
N LYS A 832 23.59 -1.86 36.84
CA LYS A 832 23.30 -3.11 37.55
C LYS A 832 21.79 -3.29 37.60
N LEU A 833 21.27 -4.22 36.80
CA LEU A 833 19.93 -4.77 36.98
C LEU A 833 19.88 -5.40 38.38
N ILE A 834 19.11 -4.81 39.28
CA ILE A 834 18.76 -5.43 40.56
C ILE A 834 17.77 -6.55 40.23
N SER A 835 18.15 -7.76 40.61
CA SER A 835 17.44 -9.05 40.47
C SER A 835 15.97 -9.03 40.86
#